data_AF-A0A352FH90-F1
#
_entry.id   AF-A0A352FH90-F1
#
_cell.length_a   1.000
_cell.length_b   1.000
_cell.length_c   1.000
_cell.angle_alpha   90.00
_cell.angle_beta   90.00
_cell.angle_gamma   90.00
#
_symmetry.space_group_name_H-M   'P 1'
#
loop_
_entity.id
_entity.type
_entity.pdbx_description
1 polymer ?
#
loop_
_entity_poly.entity_id
_entity_poly.type
_entity_poly.pdbx_seq_one_letter_code
_entity_poly.pdbx_strand_id
1 'polypeptide(L)'
;MPKLITDKDAVEQALKGLDLTAQLFDEQDGKLKHGTDLEVMVRGREREDGKKIGPYVRLLSYESGEEIVRQGEWGGNIFYISTFGSLDVYVRGPDNSQRKINQLPEGTCFGEMSVLAGVERNATVAVPSGGAATVLEVSRPALRLLQKLTKFGEVIDSTYRAHGKSRVIEDLISLIPTPVSPAVVDYLRRAAKFRIYGKYHVLCEEKTQVERIILIREGWVRRVRGIPFSAAEDGISLGLGESIGVDFLGAGNCLGLENVAREASWLYTASVMARTEVLEVPIEPLFSDPSLRDQLISIFSQFSSDDKLPPTIEDVPDPRILTTTEKEISTGIVDGVNLLVMDMDLCIRCGNCSLACHEVHGQSRLLRRGISITRPVSIGRKKTQHVLSPQVCMHCKDPECLTGCPTTAIFRDPNGDIDIDPTTCIGCFDCATQCPYDAISMVPRQPKAAARPNLWTRIKRILSLSSPQPPPSEEHSKDMVAIKCNLCENTSLNPPGATRKAYSCEENCPTGALVRVNPLEYFSETGQTLGVVLRDQTHAIGRNIHKSDPIAKQWHIAGSVVALVLTLAAIGGLTRYGFNKPLISTWLTMRWITGLVGTGSVAAVMTYPLRRQIYRRRAGALRYWLLAHVYLGTIAAILLFLHAGTHTGGLITTSLHLTFDLVIVSGLIGIACYLIVPRIMTKVEGEPLLLEDLILRRTELREALDKLVHESQGQLREEIVQRVCKKFLSTNFLFRQFAQPSDLKGLLAESRQFFRDRTMGRLTDAERALLLEAVETAVTIRRLDALVYLHKSLKFWIAPHVIASSLMLVFMIAHIVQVIFFAVR
;
A
#
# COMPACT_ATOMS: atom_id res chain seq x y z
N MET A 1 11.29 29.71 -25.11
CA MET A 1 10.02 29.04 -24.81
C MET A 1 9.31 28.85 -26.14
N PRO A 2 8.78 27.65 -26.42
CA PRO A 2 8.19 27.36 -27.73
C PRO A 2 6.99 28.26 -28.01
N LYS A 3 6.80 28.59 -29.30
CA LYS A 3 5.66 29.35 -29.77
C LYS A 3 4.51 28.39 -30.10
N LEU A 4 3.40 28.51 -29.37
CA LEU A 4 2.16 27.77 -29.66
C LEU A 4 1.49 28.33 -30.91
N ILE A 5 1.24 27.47 -31.89
CA ILE A 5 0.43 27.79 -33.06
C ILE A 5 -1.03 27.49 -32.71
N THR A 6 -1.84 28.54 -32.55
CA THR A 6 -3.23 28.45 -32.11
C THR A 6 -4.22 28.15 -33.24
N ASP A 7 -3.76 28.24 -34.48
CA ASP A 7 -4.58 27.95 -35.66
C ASP A 7 -4.89 26.44 -35.75
N LYS A 8 -6.18 26.10 -35.67
CA LYS A 8 -6.64 24.71 -35.68
C LYS A 8 -6.52 24.09 -37.07
N ASP A 9 -6.66 24.89 -38.13
CA ASP A 9 -6.53 24.39 -39.50
C ASP A 9 -5.07 24.03 -39.78
N ALA A 10 -4.11 24.78 -39.24
CA ALA A 10 -2.69 24.42 -39.26
C ALA A 10 -2.39 23.09 -38.54
N VAL A 11 -3.07 22.80 -37.42
CA VAL A 11 -2.94 21.51 -36.71
C VAL A 11 -3.51 20.37 -37.56
N GLU A 12 -4.67 20.55 -38.20
CA GLU A 12 -5.26 19.55 -39.11
C GLU A 12 -4.37 19.30 -40.33
N GLN A 13 -3.83 20.36 -40.94
CA GLN A 13 -2.88 20.24 -42.05
C GLN A 13 -1.61 19.49 -41.65
N ALA A 14 -1.07 19.77 -40.45
CA ALA A 14 0.09 19.07 -39.92
C ALA A 14 -0.21 17.57 -39.72
N LEU A 15 -1.37 17.21 -39.15
CA LEU A 15 -1.79 15.81 -39.01
C LEU A 15 -2.02 15.13 -40.37
N LYS A 16 -2.54 15.86 -41.36
CA LYS A 16 -2.79 15.33 -42.70
C LYS A 16 -1.49 15.10 -43.48
N GLY A 17 -0.50 15.98 -43.29
CA GLY A 17 0.81 15.90 -43.95
C GLY A 17 1.70 14.77 -43.42
N LEU A 18 1.37 14.20 -42.26
CA LEU A 18 2.10 13.09 -41.66
C LEU A 18 1.55 11.74 -42.13
N ASP A 19 2.44 10.94 -42.71
CA ASP A 19 2.17 9.58 -43.18
C ASP A 19 1.61 8.65 -42.08
N LEU A 20 2.04 8.86 -40.82
CA LEU A 20 1.57 8.08 -39.66
C LEU A 20 0.12 8.38 -39.28
N THR A 21 -0.40 9.57 -39.59
CA THR A 21 -1.73 10.03 -39.18
C THR A 21 -2.68 10.30 -40.34
N ALA A 22 -2.24 10.07 -41.58
CA ALA A 22 -3.04 10.26 -42.79
C ALA A 22 -4.37 9.49 -42.76
N GLN A 23 -4.40 8.29 -42.16
CA GLN A 23 -5.60 7.45 -42.01
C GLN A 23 -6.73 8.13 -41.20
N LEU A 24 -6.45 9.18 -40.42
CA LEU A 24 -7.50 9.97 -39.76
C LEU A 24 -8.45 10.64 -40.74
N PHE A 25 -7.98 10.87 -41.97
CA PHE A 25 -8.71 11.56 -43.03
C PHE A 25 -9.32 10.60 -44.07
N ASP A 26 -9.28 9.29 -43.81
CA ASP A 26 -9.93 8.30 -44.69
C ASP A 26 -11.45 8.44 -44.63
N GLU A 27 -12.08 8.42 -45.81
CA GLU A 27 -13.54 8.50 -45.95
C GLU A 27 -14.16 7.12 -46.17
N GLN A 28 -15.30 6.88 -45.53
CA GLN A 28 -16.16 5.72 -45.72
C GLN A 28 -17.61 6.21 -45.85
N ASP A 29 -18.27 5.87 -46.96
CA ASP A 29 -19.65 6.29 -47.29
C ASP A 29 -19.86 7.82 -47.24
N GLY A 30 -18.85 8.59 -47.70
CA GLY A 30 -18.90 10.06 -47.74
C GLY A 30 -18.75 10.74 -46.37
N LYS A 31 -18.32 10.01 -45.34
CA LYS A 31 -17.99 10.55 -44.01
C LYS A 31 -16.58 10.13 -43.60
N LEU A 32 -15.91 10.99 -42.83
CA LEU A 32 -14.62 10.63 -42.23
C LEU A 32 -14.81 9.46 -41.26
N LYS A 33 -14.12 8.34 -41.54
CA LYS A 33 -14.17 7.12 -40.71
C LYS A 33 -13.77 7.40 -39.25
N HIS A 34 -12.79 8.29 -39.05
CA HIS A 34 -12.28 8.70 -37.75
C HIS A 34 -12.67 10.14 -37.37
N GLY A 35 -13.75 10.68 -37.96
CA GLY A 35 -14.13 12.10 -37.80
C GLY A 35 -14.30 12.55 -36.34
N THR A 36 -14.93 11.72 -35.50
CA THR A 36 -15.09 12.01 -34.06
C THR A 36 -13.76 12.03 -33.31
N ASP A 37 -12.84 11.12 -33.65
CA ASP A 37 -11.53 11.05 -33.01
C ASP A 37 -10.71 12.31 -33.38
N LEU A 38 -10.75 12.72 -34.65
CA LEU A 38 -10.11 13.93 -35.15
C LEU A 38 -10.67 15.21 -34.49
N GLU A 39 -12.00 15.32 -34.37
CA GLU A 39 -12.67 16.47 -33.75
C GLU A 39 -12.22 16.65 -32.29
N VAL A 40 -12.23 15.57 -31.50
CA VAL A 40 -11.83 15.62 -30.09
C VAL A 40 -10.33 15.94 -29.96
N MET A 41 -9.49 15.41 -30.85
CA MET A 41 -8.04 15.66 -30.83
C MET A 41 -7.68 17.12 -31.10
N VAL A 42 -8.29 17.74 -32.12
CA VAL A 42 -7.92 19.09 -32.59
C VAL A 42 -8.77 20.18 -31.95
N ARG A 43 -10.09 19.97 -31.89
CA ARG A 43 -11.05 21.02 -31.50
C ARG A 43 -11.50 20.87 -30.06
N GLY A 44 -11.49 19.65 -29.55
CA GLY A 44 -12.08 19.29 -28.27
C GLY A 44 -13.60 19.28 -28.34
N ARG A 45 -14.24 18.64 -27.36
CA ARG A 45 -15.71 18.55 -27.24
C ARG A 45 -16.16 18.99 -25.86
N GLU A 46 -17.25 19.74 -25.82
CA GLU A 46 -17.93 20.11 -24.59
C GLU A 46 -19.02 19.08 -24.27
N ARG A 47 -19.08 18.65 -23.01
CA ARG A 47 -20.13 17.77 -22.50
C ARG A 47 -21.35 18.59 -22.07
N GLU A 48 -22.48 17.91 -21.91
CA GLU A 48 -23.74 18.50 -21.41
C GLU A 48 -23.60 19.17 -20.03
N ASP A 49 -22.61 18.76 -19.22
CA ASP A 49 -22.29 19.32 -17.91
C ASP A 49 -21.33 20.52 -17.96
N GLY A 50 -21.02 21.04 -19.15
CA GLY A 50 -20.12 22.18 -19.38
C GLY A 50 -18.63 21.84 -19.27
N LYS A 51 -18.28 20.56 -19.07
CA LYS A 51 -16.88 20.11 -18.98
C LYS A 51 -16.30 19.83 -20.36
N LYS A 52 -15.03 20.18 -20.55
CA LYS A 52 -14.34 20.01 -21.83
C LYS A 52 -13.47 18.77 -21.85
N ILE A 53 -13.47 18.10 -22.99
CA ILE A 53 -12.63 16.96 -23.33
C ILE A 53 -11.76 17.37 -24.52
N GLY A 54 -10.43 17.26 -24.39
CA GLY A 54 -9.50 17.79 -25.38
C GLY A 54 -9.46 19.33 -25.41
N PRO A 55 -8.78 19.94 -26.40
CA PRO A 55 -8.01 19.28 -27.47
C PRO A 55 -6.80 18.53 -26.92
N TYR A 56 -6.44 17.42 -27.56
CA TYR A 56 -5.37 16.52 -27.14
C TYR A 56 -4.04 16.74 -27.86
N VAL A 57 -4.06 17.54 -28.93
CA VAL A 57 -2.92 17.82 -29.79
C VAL A 57 -2.68 19.32 -29.84
N ARG A 58 -1.40 19.73 -29.80
CA ARG A 58 -0.97 21.12 -29.96
C ARG A 58 0.20 21.18 -30.94
N LEU A 59 0.27 22.23 -31.73
CA LEU A 59 1.37 22.47 -32.65
C LEU A 59 2.32 23.53 -32.06
N LEU A 60 3.58 23.17 -31.88
CA LEU A 60 4.60 23.99 -31.24
C LEU A 60 5.74 24.25 -32.21
N SER A 61 6.18 25.50 -32.28
CA SER A 61 7.38 25.90 -33.02
C SER A 61 8.52 26.22 -32.05
N TYR A 62 9.69 25.68 -32.33
CA TYR A 62 10.92 25.81 -31.54
C TYR A 62 12.01 26.50 -32.37
N GLU A 63 12.76 27.36 -31.71
CA GLU A 63 13.90 28.09 -32.30
C GLU A 63 15.23 27.33 -32.10
N SER A 64 16.27 27.79 -32.79
CA SER A 64 17.61 27.21 -32.75
C SER A 64 18.13 27.01 -31.32
N GLY A 65 18.51 25.78 -30.99
CA GLY A 65 19.10 25.41 -29.69
C GLY A 65 18.08 25.20 -28.57
N GLU A 66 16.77 25.36 -28.82
CA GLU A 66 15.77 25.03 -27.81
C GLU A 66 15.64 23.51 -27.60
N GLU A 67 15.61 23.10 -26.34
CA GLU A 67 15.37 21.72 -25.94
C GLU A 67 13.86 21.44 -25.87
N ILE A 68 13.43 20.38 -26.55
CA ILE A 68 12.03 19.94 -26.59
C ILE A 68 11.75 18.96 -25.45
N VAL A 69 12.68 18.01 -25.21
CA VAL A 69 12.66 17.11 -24.06
C VAL A 69 14.06 17.01 -23.48
N ARG A 70 14.17 16.81 -22.17
CA ARG A 70 15.45 16.66 -21.47
C ARG A 70 15.58 15.29 -20.85
N GLN A 71 16.78 14.73 -20.92
CA GLN A 71 17.10 13.46 -20.27
C GLN A 71 16.91 13.54 -18.75
N GLY A 72 16.35 12.49 -18.16
CA GLY A 72 16.05 12.38 -16.73
C GLY A 72 14.75 13.06 -16.30
N GLU A 73 14.09 13.80 -17.20
CA GLU A 73 12.77 14.34 -16.88
C GLU A 73 11.69 13.26 -17.04
N TRP A 74 10.69 13.33 -16.18
CA TRP A 74 9.46 12.59 -16.37
C TRP A 74 8.63 13.29 -17.43
N GLY A 75 8.58 12.69 -18.63
CA GLY A 75 7.85 13.23 -19.78
C GLY A 75 6.32 13.29 -19.61
N GLY A 76 5.80 12.75 -18.51
CA GLY A 76 4.39 12.79 -18.13
C GLY A 76 3.50 12.04 -19.12
N ASN A 77 2.43 12.71 -19.55
CA ASN A 77 1.39 12.18 -20.45
C ASN A 77 1.60 12.60 -21.92
N ILE A 78 2.80 13.03 -22.30
CA ILE A 78 3.03 13.73 -23.56
C ILE A 78 4.13 13.03 -24.37
N PHE A 79 3.92 12.92 -25.67
CA PHE A 79 4.94 12.57 -26.64
C PHE A 79 4.85 13.50 -27.85
N TYR A 80 5.83 13.44 -28.74
CA TYR A 80 5.98 14.40 -29.82
C TYR A 80 6.09 13.69 -31.18
N ILE A 81 5.61 14.35 -32.23
CA ILE A 81 5.82 13.97 -33.62
C ILE A 81 6.45 15.15 -34.35
N SER A 82 7.62 14.96 -34.96
CA SER A 82 8.25 16.02 -35.77
C SER A 82 7.44 16.26 -37.04
N THR A 83 7.08 17.52 -37.32
CA THR A 83 6.36 17.90 -38.54
C THR A 83 7.22 18.68 -39.52
N PHE A 84 8.19 19.44 -39.02
CA PHE A 84 9.10 20.23 -39.85
C PHE A 84 10.44 20.42 -39.12
N GLY A 85 11.54 20.35 -39.86
CA GLY A 85 12.90 20.52 -39.35
C GLY A 85 13.48 19.25 -38.73
N SER A 86 14.80 19.11 -38.84
CA SER A 86 15.55 18.02 -38.21
C SER A 86 15.80 18.30 -36.72
N LEU A 87 15.83 17.26 -35.89
CA LEU A 87 16.09 17.39 -34.45
C LEU A 87 17.35 16.62 -34.04
N ASP A 88 18.16 17.19 -33.16
CA ASP A 88 19.35 16.53 -32.63
C ASP A 88 19.06 15.81 -31.31
N VAL A 89 19.60 14.60 -31.18
CA VAL A 89 19.45 13.76 -29.98
C VAL A 89 20.78 13.69 -29.23
N TYR A 90 20.77 14.12 -27.97
CA TYR A 90 21.90 14.13 -27.07
C TYR A 90 21.67 13.18 -25.89
N VAL A 91 22.72 12.49 -25.48
CA VAL A 91 22.74 11.75 -24.21
C VAL A 91 23.88 12.27 -23.35
N ARG A 92 23.58 12.45 -22.08
CA ARG A 92 24.50 12.90 -21.05
C ARG A 92 25.20 11.70 -20.43
N GLY A 93 26.52 11.71 -20.45
CA GLY A 93 27.36 10.71 -19.80
C GLY A 93 27.49 10.91 -18.28
N PRO A 94 28.13 9.97 -17.56
CA PRO A 94 28.39 10.07 -16.12
C PRO A 94 29.24 11.27 -15.71
N ASP A 95 30.06 11.76 -16.64
CA ASP A 95 30.90 12.96 -16.56
C ASP A 95 30.14 14.26 -16.85
N ASN A 96 28.81 14.18 -16.98
CA ASN A 96 27.91 15.29 -17.32
C ASN A 96 28.15 15.90 -18.72
N SER A 97 28.99 15.27 -19.57
CA SER A 97 29.22 15.70 -20.94
C SER A 97 28.04 15.29 -21.84
N GLN A 98 27.59 16.19 -22.72
CA GLN A 98 26.56 15.89 -23.70
C GLN A 98 27.20 15.39 -24.99
N ARG A 99 26.80 14.20 -25.43
CA ARG A 99 27.22 13.60 -26.70
C ARG A 99 26.03 13.50 -27.63
N LYS A 100 26.16 14.06 -28.84
CA LYS A 100 25.19 13.85 -29.93
C LYS A 100 25.25 12.39 -30.38
N ILE A 101 24.12 11.68 -30.28
CA ILE A 101 24.02 10.26 -30.66
C ILE A 101 23.33 10.09 -32.01
N ASN A 102 22.33 10.92 -32.31
CA ASN A 102 21.55 10.78 -33.53
C ASN A 102 20.93 12.11 -33.97
N GLN A 103 20.34 12.12 -35.17
CA GLN A 103 19.50 13.19 -35.69
C GLN A 103 18.19 12.58 -36.20
N LEU A 104 17.05 13.13 -35.76
CA LEU A 104 15.71 12.66 -36.13
C LEU A 104 15.22 13.43 -37.37
N PRO A 105 14.79 12.73 -38.42
CA PRO A 105 14.14 13.35 -39.56
C PRO A 105 12.69 13.76 -39.24
N GLU A 106 12.09 14.53 -40.16
CA GLU A 106 10.67 14.87 -40.13
C GLU A 106 9.79 13.60 -40.15
N GLY A 107 8.63 13.67 -39.50
CA GLY A 107 7.70 12.54 -39.38
C GLY A 107 8.06 11.53 -38.27
N THR A 108 9.17 11.72 -37.55
CA THR A 108 9.59 10.80 -36.49
C THR A 108 8.85 11.08 -35.18
N CYS A 109 8.31 10.02 -34.56
CA CYS A 109 7.79 10.05 -33.20
C CYS A 109 8.94 9.97 -32.18
N PHE A 110 8.86 10.74 -31.11
CA PHE A 110 9.81 10.62 -29.99
C PHE A 110 9.14 10.92 -28.65
N GLY A 111 9.66 10.27 -27.60
CA GLY A 111 9.16 10.39 -26.25
C GLY A 111 7.97 9.47 -25.92
N GLU A 112 7.62 8.58 -26.83
CA GLU A 112 6.61 7.55 -26.64
C GLU A 112 6.99 6.58 -25.50
N MET A 113 8.28 6.27 -25.30
CA MET A 113 8.72 5.40 -24.18
C MET A 113 8.33 5.92 -22.80
N SER A 114 8.39 7.23 -22.56
CA SER A 114 8.02 7.79 -21.24
C SER A 114 6.53 7.60 -20.95
N VAL A 115 5.69 7.65 -22.00
CA VAL A 115 4.24 7.48 -21.90
C VAL A 115 3.84 5.99 -21.85
N LEU A 116 4.52 5.13 -22.61
CA LEU A 116 4.19 3.72 -22.77
C LEU A 116 4.82 2.83 -21.68
N ALA A 117 6.11 3.00 -21.42
CA ALA A 117 6.85 2.20 -20.44
C ALA A 117 6.88 2.84 -19.05
N GLY A 118 6.41 4.09 -18.91
CA GLY A 118 6.41 4.80 -17.63
C GLY A 118 7.81 5.06 -17.08
N VAL A 119 8.75 5.41 -17.97
CA VAL A 119 10.16 5.70 -17.64
C VAL A 119 10.50 7.17 -17.87
N GLU A 120 11.62 7.63 -17.29
CA GLU A 120 12.18 8.95 -17.58
C GLU A 120 12.64 9.06 -19.03
N ARG A 121 12.74 10.29 -19.54
CA ARG A 121 13.35 10.58 -20.84
C ARG A 121 14.80 10.07 -20.83
N ASN A 122 15.13 9.18 -21.77
CA ASN A 122 16.47 8.59 -21.90
C ASN A 122 17.46 9.49 -22.66
N ALA A 123 16.98 10.50 -23.37
CA ALA A 123 17.77 11.43 -24.15
C ALA A 123 17.17 12.84 -24.13
N THR A 124 18.01 13.82 -24.42
CA THR A 124 17.63 15.20 -24.67
C THR A 124 17.43 15.38 -26.18
N VAL A 125 16.31 15.94 -26.61
CA VAL A 125 16.04 16.25 -28.02
C VAL A 125 15.94 17.76 -28.16
N ALA A 126 16.73 18.33 -29.06
CA ALA A 126 16.82 19.78 -29.24
C ALA A 126 16.89 20.18 -30.72
N VAL A 127 16.55 21.42 -31.01
CA VAL A 127 16.69 21.99 -32.36
C VAL A 127 18.18 22.25 -32.64
N PRO A 128 18.72 21.83 -33.79
CA PRO A 128 20.10 22.11 -34.17
C PRO A 128 20.42 23.61 -34.20
N SER A 129 21.68 23.96 -33.95
CA SER A 129 22.14 25.36 -34.03
C SER A 129 21.92 25.93 -35.43
N GLY A 130 21.23 27.07 -35.53
CA GLY A 130 20.86 27.72 -36.78
C GLY A 130 19.60 27.17 -37.47
N GLY A 131 18.92 26.20 -36.86
CA GLY A 131 17.67 25.63 -37.37
C GLY A 131 16.41 26.17 -36.70
N ALA A 132 15.25 25.76 -37.23
CA ALA A 132 13.95 25.87 -36.57
C ALA A 132 13.22 24.54 -36.77
N ALA A 133 12.38 24.18 -35.81
CA ALA A 133 11.57 22.96 -35.90
C ALA A 133 10.13 23.20 -35.48
N THR A 134 9.21 22.45 -36.05
CA THR A 134 7.82 22.39 -35.62
C THR A 134 7.50 20.95 -35.22
N VAL A 135 6.82 20.80 -34.09
CA VAL A 135 6.44 19.49 -33.54
C VAL A 135 4.98 19.51 -33.11
N LEU A 136 4.31 18.36 -33.27
CA LEU A 136 3.03 18.09 -32.66
C LEU A 136 3.25 17.52 -31.26
N GLU A 137 2.79 18.23 -30.25
CA GLU A 137 2.65 17.75 -28.89
C GLU A 137 1.36 16.94 -28.79
N VAL A 138 1.47 15.66 -28.42
CA VAL A 138 0.34 14.72 -28.37
C VAL A 138 0.21 14.15 -26.97
N SER A 139 -0.97 14.32 -26.37
CA SER A 139 -1.27 13.77 -25.05
C SER A 139 -1.67 12.28 -25.11
N ARG A 140 -1.55 11.57 -23.97
CA ARG A 140 -1.84 10.13 -23.86
C ARG A 140 -3.25 9.72 -24.35
N PRO A 141 -4.33 10.50 -24.12
CA PRO A 141 -5.63 10.17 -24.71
C PRO A 141 -5.60 10.15 -26.24
N ALA A 142 -4.90 11.08 -26.89
CA ALA A 142 -4.71 11.04 -28.33
C ALA A 142 -3.87 9.84 -28.78
N LEU A 143 -2.87 9.41 -28.01
CA LEU A 143 -2.11 8.18 -28.32
C LEU A 143 -3.04 6.97 -28.48
N ARG A 144 -4.01 6.81 -27.57
CA ARG A 144 -4.99 5.71 -27.62
C ARG A 144 -5.89 5.80 -28.86
N LEU A 145 -6.23 7.01 -29.31
CA LEU A 145 -7.00 7.20 -30.53
C LEU A 145 -6.16 6.87 -31.77
N LEU A 146 -4.91 7.32 -31.80
CA LEU A 146 -3.96 7.07 -32.88
C LEU A 146 -3.58 5.59 -33.00
N GLN A 147 -3.51 4.85 -31.89
CA GLN A 147 -3.26 3.39 -31.92
C GLN A 147 -4.35 2.57 -32.62
N LYS A 148 -5.54 3.14 -32.88
CA LYS A 148 -6.57 2.50 -33.70
C LYS A 148 -6.20 2.47 -35.19
N LEU A 149 -5.28 3.35 -35.61
CA LEU A 149 -4.76 3.41 -36.98
C LEU A 149 -3.72 2.30 -37.15
N THR A 150 -3.84 1.50 -38.21
CA THR A 150 -3.03 0.29 -38.37
C THR A 150 -1.54 0.62 -38.44
N LYS A 151 -1.19 1.59 -39.30
CA LYS A 151 0.20 2.01 -39.52
C LYS A 151 0.83 2.63 -38.28
N PHE A 152 0.09 3.49 -37.58
CA PHE A 152 0.56 4.10 -36.34
C PHE A 152 0.78 3.04 -35.24
N GLY A 153 -0.17 2.11 -35.08
CA GLY A 153 -0.08 1.02 -34.12
C GLY A 153 1.14 0.12 -34.35
N GLU A 154 1.39 -0.28 -35.61
CA GLU A 154 2.55 -1.09 -36.00
C GLU A 154 3.89 -0.38 -35.75
N VAL A 155 3.98 0.92 -36.07
CA VAL A 155 5.19 1.71 -35.84
C VAL A 155 5.47 1.89 -34.36
N ILE A 156 4.46 2.16 -33.54
CA ILE A 156 4.63 2.30 -32.09
C ILE A 156 5.01 0.96 -31.44
N ASP A 157 4.35 -0.16 -31.79
CA ASP A 157 4.66 -1.48 -31.23
C ASP A 157 6.07 -1.95 -31.62
N SER A 158 6.46 -1.79 -32.89
CA SER A 158 7.81 -2.12 -33.36
C SER A 158 8.89 -1.27 -32.70
N THR A 159 8.63 0.03 -32.53
CA THR A 159 9.53 0.97 -31.83
C THR A 159 9.69 0.58 -30.37
N TYR A 160 8.59 0.29 -29.66
CA TYR A 160 8.63 -0.17 -28.26
C TYR A 160 9.45 -1.45 -28.11
N ARG A 161 9.22 -2.45 -28.97
CA ARG A 161 9.98 -3.71 -28.92
C ARG A 161 11.45 -3.53 -29.24
N ALA A 162 11.78 -2.67 -30.20
CA ALA A 162 13.17 -2.39 -30.58
C ALA A 162 13.93 -1.69 -29.44
N HIS A 163 13.31 -0.70 -28.79
CA HIS A 163 13.88 -0.03 -27.63
C HIS A 163 13.99 -0.95 -26.42
N GLY A 164 12.93 -1.71 -26.11
CA GLY A 164 12.94 -2.72 -25.05
C GLY A 164 14.09 -3.71 -25.23
N LYS A 165 14.23 -4.30 -26.44
CA LYS A 165 15.35 -5.19 -26.78
C LYS A 165 16.72 -4.53 -26.54
N SER A 166 16.91 -3.32 -27.08
CA SER A 166 18.20 -2.62 -26.99
C SER A 166 18.56 -2.30 -25.54
N ARG A 167 17.56 -1.87 -24.75
CA ARG A 167 17.72 -1.55 -23.33
C ARG A 167 18.11 -2.78 -22.50
N VAL A 168 17.45 -3.92 -22.71
CA VAL A 168 17.81 -5.17 -22.01
C VAL A 168 19.25 -5.58 -22.32
N ILE A 169 19.68 -5.46 -23.58
CA ILE A 169 21.05 -5.80 -23.99
C ILE A 169 22.06 -4.84 -23.35
N GLU A 170 21.78 -3.54 -23.32
CA GLU A 170 22.64 -2.55 -22.63
C GLU A 170 22.72 -2.81 -21.12
N ASP A 171 21.59 -3.12 -20.49
CA ASP A 171 21.54 -3.46 -19.07
C ASP A 171 22.42 -4.68 -18.77
N LEU A 172 22.33 -5.75 -19.60
CA LEU A 172 23.20 -6.93 -19.52
C LEU A 172 24.69 -6.59 -19.65
N ILE A 173 25.06 -5.67 -20.56
CA ILE A 173 26.46 -5.25 -20.73
C ILE A 173 26.95 -4.47 -19.49
N SER A 174 26.09 -3.64 -18.90
CA SER A 174 26.49 -2.72 -17.83
C SER A 174 26.57 -3.35 -16.44
N LEU A 175 25.77 -4.38 -16.17
CA LEU A 175 25.61 -4.95 -14.82
C LEU A 175 26.42 -6.20 -14.57
N ILE A 176 26.92 -6.83 -15.63
CA ILE A 176 27.72 -8.04 -15.52
C ILE A 176 29.19 -7.64 -15.27
N PRO A 177 29.83 -8.12 -14.18
CA PRO A 177 31.21 -7.74 -13.85
C PRO A 177 32.23 -8.17 -14.91
N THR A 178 31.94 -9.24 -15.65
CA THR A 178 32.80 -9.73 -16.73
C THR A 178 32.45 -9.06 -18.06
N PRO A 179 33.44 -8.54 -18.82
CA PRO A 179 33.18 -7.92 -20.11
C PRO A 179 32.54 -8.91 -21.08
N VAL A 180 31.35 -8.55 -21.58
CA VAL A 180 30.60 -9.35 -22.55
C VAL A 180 31.32 -9.31 -23.90
N SER A 181 31.57 -10.48 -24.49
CA SER A 181 32.18 -10.60 -25.81
C SER A 181 31.36 -9.86 -26.88
N PRO A 182 31.99 -9.08 -27.79
CA PRO A 182 31.29 -8.41 -28.88
C PRO A 182 30.46 -9.37 -29.75
N ALA A 183 30.90 -10.64 -29.88
CA ALA A 183 30.17 -11.66 -30.64
C ALA A 183 28.81 -12.00 -30.00
N VAL A 184 28.74 -12.07 -28.66
CA VAL A 184 27.49 -12.32 -27.92
C VAL A 184 26.55 -11.13 -28.08
N VAL A 185 27.06 -9.91 -27.96
CA VAL A 185 26.24 -8.69 -28.11
C VAL A 185 25.64 -8.62 -29.52
N ASP A 186 26.45 -8.86 -30.55
CA ASP A 186 26.00 -8.85 -31.93
C ASP A 186 24.95 -9.95 -32.19
N TYR A 187 25.18 -11.14 -31.66
CA TYR A 187 24.21 -12.23 -31.71
C TYR A 187 22.87 -11.86 -31.06
N LEU A 188 22.88 -11.34 -29.82
CA LEU A 188 21.67 -10.94 -29.12
C LEU A 188 20.92 -9.83 -29.88
N ARG A 189 21.64 -8.86 -30.47
CA ARG A 189 21.02 -7.80 -31.27
C ARG A 189 20.30 -8.34 -32.50
N ARG A 190 20.88 -9.34 -33.17
CA ARG A 190 20.33 -9.94 -34.40
C ARG A 190 19.22 -10.95 -34.12
N ALA A 191 19.43 -11.89 -33.19
CA ALA A 191 18.58 -13.06 -33.02
C ALA A 191 17.50 -12.91 -31.92
N ALA A 192 17.77 -12.13 -30.87
CA ALA A 192 16.84 -12.06 -29.73
C ALA A 192 15.56 -11.28 -30.07
N LYS A 193 14.44 -11.72 -29.50
CA LYS A 193 13.10 -11.14 -29.69
C LYS A 193 12.56 -10.63 -28.36
N PHE A 194 12.11 -9.39 -28.35
CA PHE A 194 11.43 -8.81 -27.18
C PHE A 194 9.92 -9.07 -27.27
N ARG A 195 9.38 -9.77 -26.27
CA ARG A 195 7.97 -10.18 -26.20
C ARG A 195 7.34 -9.69 -24.90
N ILE A 196 6.03 -9.49 -24.96
CA ILE A 196 5.21 -9.06 -23.83
C ILE A 196 4.07 -10.05 -23.75
N TYR A 197 3.85 -10.60 -22.57
CA TYR A 197 2.83 -11.60 -22.32
C TYR A 197 1.83 -11.09 -21.28
N GLY A 198 0.55 -11.39 -21.52
CA GLY A 198 -0.51 -11.13 -20.56
C GLY A 198 -0.53 -12.17 -19.44
N LYS A 199 -1.25 -11.85 -18.37
CA LYS A 199 -1.51 -12.76 -17.25
C LYS A 199 -2.07 -14.09 -17.77
N TYR A 200 -1.64 -15.20 -17.16
CA TYR A 200 -2.02 -16.58 -17.47
C TYR A 200 -1.49 -17.14 -18.80
N HIS A 201 -0.61 -16.44 -19.52
CA HIS A 201 0.03 -17.00 -20.69
C HIS A 201 1.03 -18.11 -20.30
N VAL A 202 1.00 -19.24 -21.01
CA VAL A 202 1.95 -20.35 -20.82
C VAL A 202 3.16 -20.12 -21.71
N LEU A 203 4.35 -19.98 -21.10
CA LEU A 203 5.61 -19.74 -21.83
C LEU A 203 6.18 -21.05 -22.40
N CYS A 204 6.08 -22.12 -21.62
CA CYS A 204 6.53 -23.45 -21.99
C CYS A 204 5.74 -24.51 -21.23
N GLU A 205 5.68 -25.71 -21.80
CA GLU A 205 4.97 -26.87 -21.22
C GLU A 205 5.96 -28.01 -20.96
N GLU A 206 5.78 -28.71 -19.84
CA GLU A 206 6.56 -29.89 -19.49
C GLU A 206 6.56 -30.91 -20.65
N LYS A 207 7.73 -31.49 -20.95
CA LYS A 207 7.97 -32.49 -22.01
C LYS A 207 7.91 -31.96 -23.45
N THR A 208 7.74 -30.65 -23.66
CA THR A 208 7.90 -30.04 -25.00
C THR A 208 9.36 -29.70 -25.27
N GLN A 209 9.77 -29.58 -26.53
CA GLN A 209 11.16 -29.29 -26.91
C GLN A 209 11.56 -27.85 -26.52
N VAL A 210 12.78 -27.67 -26.02
CA VAL A 210 13.33 -26.33 -25.76
C VAL A 210 13.81 -25.72 -27.07
N GLU A 211 13.22 -24.59 -27.48
CA GLU A 211 13.58 -23.87 -28.71
C GLU A 211 14.26 -22.52 -28.43
N ARG A 212 14.11 -22.01 -27.21
CA ARG A 212 14.54 -20.66 -26.83
C ARG A 212 14.84 -20.56 -25.35
N ILE A 213 15.81 -19.72 -25.01
CA ILE A 213 16.08 -19.24 -23.65
C ILE A 213 15.18 -18.02 -23.41
N ILE A 214 14.54 -17.95 -22.25
CA ILE A 214 13.64 -16.84 -21.92
C ILE A 214 14.21 -16.07 -20.73
N LEU A 215 14.65 -14.83 -20.96
CA LEU A 215 15.07 -13.91 -19.91
C LEU A 215 13.88 -13.07 -19.46
N ILE A 216 13.55 -13.14 -18.16
CA ILE A 216 12.47 -12.36 -17.56
C ILE A 216 12.99 -10.95 -17.24
N ARG A 217 12.52 -9.94 -17.99
CA ARG A 217 12.91 -8.54 -17.77
C ARG A 217 12.09 -7.88 -16.66
N GLU A 218 10.79 -8.11 -16.67
CA GLU A 218 9.82 -7.56 -15.73
C GLU A 218 8.63 -8.53 -15.62
N GLY A 219 8.01 -8.63 -14.45
CA GLY A 219 6.90 -9.55 -14.17
C GLY A 219 7.30 -10.83 -13.44
N TRP A 220 6.32 -11.73 -13.29
CA TRP A 220 6.43 -12.95 -12.49
C TRP A 220 6.00 -14.17 -13.29
N VAL A 221 6.72 -15.27 -13.09
CA VAL A 221 6.48 -16.57 -13.71
C VAL A 221 6.35 -17.63 -12.62
N ARG A 222 5.34 -18.48 -12.73
CA ARG A 222 5.13 -19.68 -11.90
C ARG A 222 5.62 -20.91 -12.67
N ARG A 223 6.49 -21.71 -12.07
CA ARG A 223 6.88 -23.02 -12.63
C ARG A 223 6.21 -24.15 -11.84
N VAL A 224 5.73 -25.15 -12.55
CA VAL A 224 5.09 -26.35 -11.98
C VAL A 224 5.62 -27.59 -12.69
N ARG A 225 5.87 -28.68 -11.95
CA ARG A 225 6.21 -30.01 -12.51
C ARG A 225 5.39 -31.13 -11.89
N GLY A 226 5.07 -32.14 -12.67
CA GLY A 226 4.47 -33.40 -12.18
C GLY A 226 2.94 -33.47 -12.19
N ILE A 227 2.23 -32.47 -12.73
CA ILE A 227 0.77 -32.50 -12.93
C ILE A 227 0.34 -31.80 -14.23
N PRO A 228 -0.79 -32.21 -14.83
CA PRO A 228 -1.51 -31.39 -15.80
C PRO A 228 -1.92 -30.07 -15.14
N PHE A 229 -1.72 -28.95 -15.84
CA PHE A 229 -1.79 -27.62 -15.25
C PHE A 229 -2.69 -26.69 -16.06
N SER A 230 -3.49 -25.89 -15.35
CA SER A 230 -4.24 -24.77 -15.91
C SER A 230 -3.66 -23.45 -15.37
N ALA A 231 -3.27 -22.55 -16.26
CA ALA A 231 -2.66 -21.27 -15.88
C ALA A 231 -3.58 -20.38 -15.05
N ALA A 232 -4.90 -20.51 -15.21
CA ALA A 232 -5.90 -19.68 -14.55
C ALA A 232 -6.28 -20.14 -13.14
N GLU A 233 -5.82 -21.30 -12.68
CA GLU A 233 -6.12 -21.81 -11.34
C GLU A 233 -5.20 -21.16 -10.28
N ASP A 234 -5.82 -20.51 -9.29
CA ASP A 234 -5.16 -19.92 -8.13
C ASP A 234 -5.12 -20.93 -6.97
N GLY A 235 -4.07 -20.90 -6.15
CA GLY A 235 -3.98 -21.70 -4.94
C GLY A 235 -3.51 -23.14 -5.18
N ILE A 236 -2.76 -23.36 -6.27
CA ILE A 236 -2.14 -24.65 -6.59
C ILE A 236 -1.20 -25.09 -5.47
N SER A 237 -0.64 -24.16 -4.69
CA SER A 237 0.14 -24.47 -3.49
C SER A 237 -0.66 -25.14 -2.35
N LEU A 238 -2.00 -25.19 -2.42
CA LEU A 238 -2.87 -25.86 -1.44
C LEU A 238 -3.33 -27.22 -1.95
N GLY A 239 -2.81 -28.31 -1.36
CA GLY A 239 -3.37 -29.66 -1.53
C GLY A 239 -2.64 -30.59 -2.50
N LEU A 240 -1.39 -30.29 -2.81
CA LEU A 240 -0.56 -31.13 -3.69
C LEU A 240 -0.03 -32.37 -2.95
N GLY A 241 0.06 -33.49 -3.68
CA GLY A 241 0.80 -34.67 -3.22
C GLY A 241 2.31 -34.42 -3.16
N GLU A 242 3.03 -35.29 -2.44
CA GLU A 242 4.46 -35.17 -2.12
C GLU A 242 5.38 -35.01 -3.36
N SER A 243 4.93 -35.41 -4.55
CA SER A 243 5.72 -35.43 -5.80
C SER A 243 5.65 -34.16 -6.66
N ILE A 244 4.87 -33.15 -6.28
CA ILE A 244 4.62 -31.97 -7.13
C ILE A 244 5.59 -30.85 -6.77
N GLY A 245 6.29 -30.32 -7.77
CA GLY A 245 7.23 -29.20 -7.58
C GLY A 245 6.65 -27.87 -8.05
N VAL A 246 6.79 -26.82 -7.23
CA VAL A 246 6.28 -25.47 -7.53
C VAL A 246 7.27 -24.41 -7.04
N ASP A 247 7.55 -23.41 -7.88
CA ASP A 247 8.18 -22.17 -7.47
C ASP A 247 7.72 -20.96 -8.30
N PHE A 248 8.28 -19.80 -7.94
CA PHE A 248 8.02 -18.52 -8.57
C PHE A 248 9.35 -17.91 -8.95
N LEU A 249 9.43 -17.29 -10.13
CA LEU A 249 10.59 -16.56 -10.62
C LEU A 249 10.17 -15.16 -11.04
N GLY A 250 10.87 -14.15 -10.55
CA GLY A 250 10.67 -12.76 -10.94
C GLY A 250 11.71 -12.26 -11.94
N ALA A 251 11.76 -10.94 -12.09
CA ALA A 251 12.73 -10.24 -12.96
C ALA A 251 14.19 -10.65 -12.67
N GLY A 252 14.98 -10.73 -13.73
CA GLY A 252 16.40 -11.09 -13.68
C GLY A 252 16.68 -12.59 -13.71
N ASN A 253 15.66 -13.46 -13.79
CA ASN A 253 15.86 -14.90 -13.98
C ASN A 253 15.74 -15.31 -15.45
N CYS A 254 16.38 -16.43 -15.78
CA CYS A 254 16.26 -17.09 -17.08
C CYS A 254 15.50 -18.41 -16.94
N LEU A 255 14.89 -18.85 -18.05
CA LEU A 255 14.32 -20.18 -18.21
C LEU A 255 15.03 -20.90 -19.36
N GLY A 256 15.33 -22.18 -19.16
CA GLY A 256 15.81 -23.08 -20.20
C GLY A 256 17.34 -23.13 -20.34
N LEU A 257 18.10 -22.49 -19.44
CA LEU A 257 19.57 -22.53 -19.45
C LEU A 257 20.11 -23.95 -19.24
N GLU A 258 19.43 -24.74 -18.42
CA GLU A 258 19.74 -26.12 -18.09
C GLU A 258 19.71 -27.06 -19.30
N ASN A 259 18.98 -26.66 -20.35
CA ASN A 259 18.72 -27.43 -21.55
C ASN A 259 19.47 -26.91 -22.78
N VAL A 260 20.34 -25.90 -22.65
CA VAL A 260 21.07 -25.35 -23.81
C VAL A 260 22.22 -26.27 -24.24
N ALA A 261 22.80 -27.03 -23.31
CA ALA A 261 23.94 -27.90 -23.58
C ALA A 261 23.56 -29.26 -24.22
N ARG A 262 22.28 -29.62 -24.25
CA ARG A 262 21.74 -30.89 -24.78
C ARG A 262 20.40 -30.62 -25.45
N GLU A 263 20.08 -31.26 -26.58
CA GLU A 263 18.69 -31.27 -27.07
C GLU A 263 17.81 -31.91 -25.99
N ALA A 264 17.05 -31.09 -25.28
CA ALA A 264 16.29 -31.51 -24.12
C ALA A 264 14.89 -30.90 -24.16
N SER A 265 13.97 -31.60 -23.52
CA SER A 265 12.61 -31.14 -23.29
C SER A 265 12.52 -30.33 -22.00
N TRP A 266 11.59 -29.39 -21.93
CA TRP A 266 11.25 -28.67 -20.71
C TRP A 266 10.90 -29.65 -19.58
N LEU A 267 11.47 -29.43 -18.40
CA LEU A 267 11.27 -30.28 -17.21
C LEU A 267 10.16 -29.76 -16.29
N TYR A 268 9.52 -28.65 -16.68
CA TYR A 268 8.43 -27.99 -15.98
C TYR A 268 7.57 -27.19 -16.98
N THR A 269 6.36 -26.86 -16.56
CA THR A 269 5.49 -25.89 -17.23
C THR A 269 5.69 -24.53 -16.58
N ALA A 270 5.92 -23.48 -17.38
CA ALA A 270 6.08 -22.11 -16.89
C ALA A 270 4.94 -21.22 -17.39
N SER A 271 4.31 -20.48 -16.47
CA SER A 271 3.18 -19.59 -16.80
C SER A 271 3.33 -18.22 -16.15
N VAL A 272 2.83 -17.21 -16.82
CA VAL A 272 2.93 -15.81 -16.43
C VAL A 272 1.85 -15.44 -15.41
N MET A 273 2.22 -14.77 -14.31
CA MET A 273 1.31 -14.36 -13.23
C MET A 273 0.87 -12.90 -13.29
N ALA A 274 1.54 -12.06 -14.09
CA ALA A 274 1.26 -10.63 -14.26
C ALA A 274 1.60 -10.20 -15.70
N ARG A 275 1.47 -8.93 -16.08
CA ARG A 275 2.04 -8.48 -17.38
C ARG A 275 3.56 -8.67 -17.32
N THR A 276 4.11 -9.54 -18.18
CA THR A 276 5.52 -9.93 -18.14
C THR A 276 6.21 -9.57 -19.44
N GLU A 277 7.35 -8.90 -19.33
CA GLU A 277 8.23 -8.56 -20.45
C GLU A 277 9.41 -9.51 -20.46
N VAL A 278 9.71 -10.11 -21.62
CA VAL A 278 10.78 -11.10 -21.76
C VAL A 278 11.62 -10.86 -22.99
N LEU A 279 12.90 -11.25 -22.89
CA LEU A 279 13.80 -11.37 -24.02
C LEU A 279 13.97 -12.85 -24.36
N GLU A 280 13.47 -13.26 -25.53
CA GLU A 280 13.57 -14.61 -26.04
C GLU A 280 14.81 -14.74 -26.94
N VAL A 281 15.69 -15.68 -26.64
CA VAL A 281 16.90 -15.97 -27.42
C VAL A 281 16.77 -17.36 -28.04
N PRO A 282 16.67 -17.50 -29.37
CA PRO A 282 16.52 -18.81 -30.01
C PRO A 282 17.78 -19.66 -29.81
N ILE A 283 17.66 -20.96 -29.51
CA ILE A 283 18.85 -21.80 -29.29
C ILE A 283 19.40 -22.45 -30.54
N GLU A 284 18.60 -22.58 -31.61
CA GLU A 284 18.99 -23.25 -32.85
C GLU A 284 20.35 -22.74 -33.42
N PRO A 285 20.61 -21.42 -33.49
CA PRO A 285 21.90 -20.92 -33.97
C PRO A 285 23.07 -21.22 -33.02
N LEU A 286 22.81 -21.44 -31.73
CA LEU A 286 23.84 -21.73 -30.72
C LEU A 286 24.39 -23.15 -30.83
N PHE A 287 23.66 -24.08 -31.46
CA PHE A 287 24.19 -25.42 -31.74
C PHE A 287 25.32 -25.40 -32.78
N SER A 288 25.33 -24.40 -33.67
CA SER A 288 26.37 -24.26 -34.69
C SER A 288 27.65 -23.62 -34.18
N ASP A 289 27.60 -22.91 -33.05
CA ASP A 289 28.76 -22.25 -32.42
C ASP A 289 28.82 -22.55 -30.90
N PRO A 290 29.48 -23.66 -30.51
CA PRO A 290 29.61 -24.04 -29.11
C PRO A 290 30.33 -22.99 -28.25
N SER A 291 31.26 -22.21 -28.82
CA SER A 291 31.97 -21.17 -28.08
C SER A 291 31.03 -20.03 -27.71
N LEU A 292 30.20 -19.57 -28.65
CA LEU A 292 29.18 -18.56 -28.41
C LEU A 292 28.15 -19.04 -27.39
N ARG A 293 27.72 -20.31 -27.50
CA ARG A 293 26.79 -20.96 -26.57
C ARG A 293 27.33 -20.95 -25.14
N ASP A 294 28.56 -21.42 -24.94
CA ASP A 294 29.14 -21.56 -23.61
C ASP A 294 29.40 -20.17 -22.98
N GLN A 295 29.76 -19.16 -23.77
CA GLN A 295 29.83 -17.76 -23.33
C GLN A 295 28.46 -17.23 -22.90
N LEU A 296 27.40 -17.47 -23.69
CA LEU A 296 26.05 -17.02 -23.37
C LEU A 296 25.51 -17.68 -22.10
N ILE A 297 25.70 -18.99 -21.93
CA ILE A 297 25.34 -19.71 -20.71
C ILE A 297 26.10 -19.13 -19.52
N SER A 298 27.41 -18.89 -19.66
CA SER A 298 28.24 -18.31 -18.60
C SER A 298 27.84 -16.88 -18.22
N ILE A 299 27.27 -16.11 -19.14
CA ILE A 299 26.76 -14.75 -18.88
C ILE A 299 25.43 -14.85 -18.13
N PHE A 300 24.53 -15.71 -18.60
CA PHE A 300 23.17 -15.80 -18.04
C PHE A 300 23.14 -16.49 -16.67
N SER A 301 24.06 -17.42 -16.42
CA SER A 301 24.21 -18.07 -15.11
C SER A 301 24.75 -17.13 -14.02
N GLN A 302 25.39 -16.01 -14.37
CA GLN A 302 25.88 -15.04 -13.38
C GLN A 302 24.76 -14.25 -12.69
N PHE A 303 23.59 -14.14 -13.32
CA PHE A 303 22.50 -13.31 -12.82
C PHE A 303 21.19 -14.06 -12.57
N SER A 304 20.98 -15.21 -13.21
CA SER A 304 19.85 -16.08 -12.90
C SER A 304 20.13 -16.81 -11.58
N SER A 305 19.12 -16.91 -10.71
CA SER A 305 19.16 -17.84 -9.57
C SER A 305 19.48 -19.23 -10.10
N ASP A 306 20.24 -20.05 -9.35
CA ASP A 306 20.53 -21.46 -9.68
C ASP A 306 19.30 -22.10 -10.33
N ASP A 307 19.37 -22.42 -11.63
CA ASP A 307 18.25 -22.89 -12.46
C ASP A 307 17.94 -24.37 -12.13
N LYS A 308 17.70 -24.62 -10.85
CA LYS A 308 17.31 -25.89 -10.26
C LYS A 308 15.85 -26.12 -10.57
N LEU A 309 15.49 -27.40 -10.72
CA LEU A 309 14.10 -27.82 -10.89
C LEU A 309 13.22 -27.26 -9.77
N PRO A 310 11.94 -26.94 -10.06
CA PRO A 310 11.02 -26.48 -9.03
C PRO A 310 11.01 -27.44 -7.83
N PRO A 311 11.36 -26.97 -6.62
CA PRO A 311 11.47 -27.82 -5.43
C PRO A 311 10.13 -28.51 -5.15
N THR A 312 10.17 -29.76 -4.70
CA THR A 312 8.95 -30.40 -4.16
C THR A 312 8.59 -29.76 -2.83
N ILE A 313 7.38 -30.02 -2.33
CA ILE A 313 6.95 -29.50 -1.03
C ILE A 313 7.89 -29.92 0.12
N GLU A 314 8.51 -31.09 0.02
CA GLU A 314 9.46 -31.61 1.02
C GLU A 314 10.78 -30.85 1.03
N ASP A 315 11.22 -30.35 -0.14
CA ASP A 315 12.46 -29.60 -0.29
C ASP A 315 12.36 -28.18 0.30
N VAL A 316 11.13 -27.68 0.49
CA VAL A 316 10.90 -26.32 1.00
C VAL A 316 10.92 -26.32 2.55
N PRO A 317 11.78 -25.50 3.20
CA PRO A 317 11.89 -25.48 4.67
C PRO A 317 10.57 -25.16 5.39
N ASP A 318 9.67 -24.43 4.73
CA ASP A 318 8.36 -24.08 5.25
C ASP A 318 7.35 -23.92 4.09
N PRO A 319 6.37 -24.81 3.92
CA PRO A 319 5.40 -24.75 2.81
C PRO A 319 4.51 -23.49 2.85
N ARG A 320 4.46 -22.79 3.99
CA ARG A 320 3.78 -21.50 4.11
C ARG A 320 4.43 -20.44 3.22
N ILE A 321 5.71 -20.59 2.86
CA ILE A 321 6.41 -19.64 2.00
C ILE A 321 5.82 -19.66 0.59
N LEU A 322 5.57 -20.84 0.02
CA LEU A 322 4.98 -20.97 -1.33
C LEU A 322 3.60 -20.32 -1.39
N THR A 323 2.73 -20.67 -0.45
CA THR A 323 1.37 -20.08 -0.36
C THR A 323 1.39 -18.57 -0.14
N THR A 324 2.32 -18.06 0.68
CA THR A 324 2.48 -16.63 0.93
C THR A 324 3.00 -15.91 -0.31
N THR A 325 4.02 -16.45 -0.97
CA THR A 325 4.63 -15.90 -2.19
C THR A 325 3.62 -15.85 -3.33
N GLU A 326 2.86 -16.94 -3.54
CA GLU A 326 1.77 -16.97 -4.53
C GLU A 326 0.76 -15.86 -4.27
N LYS A 327 0.37 -15.66 -3.00
CA LYS A 327 -0.59 -14.62 -2.61
C LYS A 327 -0.03 -13.22 -2.82
N GLU A 328 1.23 -13.00 -2.46
CA GLU A 328 1.94 -11.73 -2.66
C GLU A 328 1.99 -11.36 -4.15
N ILE A 329 2.36 -12.30 -5.01
CA ILE A 329 2.45 -12.09 -6.47
C ILE A 329 1.06 -11.91 -7.10
N SER A 330 0.13 -12.83 -6.83
CA SER A 330 -1.21 -12.81 -7.45
C SER A 330 -2.05 -11.59 -7.07
N THR A 331 -1.84 -11.03 -5.88
CA THR A 331 -2.48 -9.78 -5.45
C THR A 331 -1.80 -8.51 -5.99
N GLY A 332 -0.66 -8.65 -6.67
CA GLY A 332 0.11 -7.53 -7.22
C GLY A 332 0.69 -6.60 -6.15
N ILE A 333 0.79 -7.04 -4.89
CA ILE A 333 1.29 -6.20 -3.79
C ILE A 333 2.80 -5.94 -3.92
N VAL A 334 3.51 -6.85 -4.59
CA VAL A 334 4.95 -6.81 -4.84
C VAL A 334 5.33 -5.92 -6.01
N ASP A 335 4.36 -5.58 -6.87
CA ASP A 335 4.55 -4.72 -8.05
C ASP A 335 4.38 -3.22 -7.70
N GLY A 336 3.91 -2.91 -6.49
CA GLY A 336 3.73 -1.54 -6.02
C GLY A 336 5.06 -0.83 -5.78
N VAL A 337 5.16 0.46 -6.14
CA VAL A 337 6.36 1.27 -5.83
C VAL A 337 6.28 1.92 -4.45
N ASN A 338 5.08 2.10 -3.91
CA ASN A 338 4.85 2.75 -2.62
C ASN A 338 3.73 2.03 -1.84
N LEU A 339 4.11 0.99 -1.10
CA LEU A 339 3.18 0.16 -0.37
C LEU A 339 2.97 0.70 1.06
N LEU A 340 1.72 0.98 1.44
CA LEU A 340 1.36 1.22 2.84
C LEU A 340 1.01 -0.12 3.48
N VAL A 341 1.72 -0.51 4.54
CA VAL A 341 1.48 -1.73 5.30
C VAL A 341 0.91 -1.39 6.66
N MET A 342 -0.12 -2.12 7.08
CA MET A 342 -0.69 -2.11 8.41
C MET A 342 -0.46 -3.44 9.11
N ASP A 343 0.30 -3.44 10.21
CA ASP A 343 0.45 -4.61 11.09
C ASP A 343 -0.82 -4.76 11.95
N MET A 344 -1.58 -5.83 11.70
CA MET A 344 -2.85 -6.08 12.37
C MET A 344 -2.67 -6.55 13.82
N ASP A 345 -1.51 -7.10 14.20
CA ASP A 345 -1.18 -7.49 15.57
C ASP A 345 -0.85 -6.28 16.46
N LEU A 346 -0.51 -5.14 15.85
CA LEU A 346 -0.28 -3.85 16.53
C LEU A 346 -1.47 -2.88 16.38
N CYS A 347 -2.32 -3.07 15.38
CA CYS A 347 -3.44 -2.18 15.10
C CYS A 347 -4.56 -2.31 16.14
N ILE A 348 -4.84 -1.22 16.87
CA ILE A 348 -5.96 -1.14 17.83
C ILE A 348 -7.30 -0.74 17.19
N ARG A 349 -7.43 -0.85 15.86
CA ARG A 349 -8.63 -0.49 15.07
C ARG A 349 -9.27 0.87 15.43
N CYS A 350 -8.46 1.85 15.85
CA CYS A 350 -8.97 3.13 16.36
C CYS A 350 -9.50 4.10 15.28
N GLY A 351 -9.20 3.86 14.00
CA GLY A 351 -9.63 4.71 12.88
C GLY A 351 -8.89 6.05 12.76
N ASN A 352 -7.89 6.32 13.61
CA ASN A 352 -7.21 7.62 13.64
C ASN A 352 -6.46 7.95 12.34
N CYS A 353 -6.00 6.94 11.60
CA CYS A 353 -5.35 7.13 10.30
C CYS A 353 -6.30 7.67 9.22
N SER A 354 -7.52 7.12 9.11
CA SER A 354 -8.55 7.61 8.20
C SER A 354 -9.06 8.98 8.63
N LEU A 355 -9.29 9.19 9.93
CA LEU A 355 -9.70 10.49 10.47
C LEU A 355 -8.65 11.58 10.19
N ALA A 356 -7.37 11.29 10.43
CA ALA A 356 -6.29 12.22 10.15
C ALA A 356 -6.15 12.52 8.64
N CYS A 357 -6.42 11.53 7.78
CA CYS A 357 -6.46 11.75 6.34
C CYS A 357 -7.61 12.69 5.96
N HIS A 358 -8.81 12.46 6.50
CA HIS A 358 -9.98 13.31 6.29
C HIS A 358 -9.74 14.75 6.79
N GLU A 359 -9.18 14.91 7.98
CA GLU A 359 -8.87 16.23 8.55
C GLU A 359 -7.86 17.03 7.73
N VAL A 360 -6.92 16.37 7.05
CA VAL A 360 -5.92 17.01 6.18
C VAL A 360 -6.49 17.34 4.79
N HIS A 361 -7.27 16.43 4.21
CA HIS A 361 -7.69 16.52 2.80
C HIS A 361 -9.17 16.86 2.58
N GLY A 362 -9.98 17.01 3.63
CA GLY A 362 -11.43 17.19 3.58
C GLY A 362 -12.21 15.89 3.32
N GLN A 363 -11.57 14.87 2.75
CA GLN A 363 -12.10 13.53 2.55
C GLN A 363 -11.01 12.48 2.82
N SER A 364 -11.39 11.34 3.39
CA SER A 364 -10.41 10.27 3.64
C SER A 364 -10.02 9.62 2.31
N ARG A 365 -8.72 9.57 2.04
CA ARG A 365 -8.10 8.89 0.89
C ARG A 365 -7.49 7.54 1.30
N LEU A 366 -7.89 7.02 2.47
CA LEU A 366 -7.45 5.77 3.06
C LEU A 366 -8.66 5.04 3.63
N LEU A 367 -8.94 3.85 3.09
CA LEU A 367 -9.92 2.92 3.62
C LEU A 367 -9.20 1.73 4.26
N ARG A 368 -9.64 1.32 5.46
CA ARG A 368 -8.98 0.28 6.27
C ARG A 368 -9.41 -1.14 5.87
N ARG A 369 -9.59 -1.37 4.58
CA ARG A 369 -9.89 -2.65 3.93
C ARG A 369 -8.94 -2.81 2.75
N GLY A 370 -8.71 -4.00 2.25
CA GLY A 370 -7.78 -4.25 1.14
C GLY A 370 -7.12 -5.62 1.24
N ILE A 371 -5.92 -5.73 0.69
CA ILE A 371 -5.19 -7.00 0.57
C ILE A 371 -4.68 -7.45 1.94
N SER A 372 -5.12 -8.61 2.40
CA SER A 372 -4.69 -9.22 3.66
C SER A 372 -3.71 -10.38 3.40
N ILE A 373 -2.54 -10.33 4.00
CA ILE A 373 -1.47 -11.33 3.86
C ILE A 373 -1.09 -11.84 5.24
N THR A 374 -1.11 -13.16 5.41
CA THR A 374 -0.57 -13.82 6.59
C THR A 374 0.74 -14.49 6.18
N ARG A 375 1.83 -14.09 6.82
CA ARG A 375 3.20 -14.49 6.46
C ARG A 375 4.00 -14.88 7.69
N PRO A 376 5.08 -15.67 7.58
CA PRO A 376 6.00 -15.86 8.69
C PRO A 376 6.72 -14.54 9.04
N VAL A 377 6.99 -14.29 10.33
CA VAL A 377 7.78 -13.10 10.74
C VAL A 377 9.22 -13.17 10.21
N SER A 378 9.74 -14.38 10.08
CA SER A 378 11.01 -14.67 9.41
C SER A 378 11.01 -16.14 8.97
N ILE A 379 11.71 -16.43 7.89
CA ILE A 379 11.90 -17.80 7.37
C ILE A 379 12.36 -18.74 8.50
N GLY A 380 11.70 -19.90 8.61
CA GLY A 380 11.98 -20.91 9.64
C GLY A 380 11.38 -20.65 11.04
N ARG A 381 10.74 -19.50 11.29
CA ARG A 381 10.04 -19.25 12.56
C ARG A 381 8.57 -19.65 12.49
N LYS A 382 8.06 -20.24 13.58
CA LYS A 382 6.64 -20.60 13.72
C LYS A 382 5.71 -19.39 13.77
N LYS A 383 6.20 -18.25 14.29
CA LYS A 383 5.39 -17.04 14.49
C LYS A 383 5.01 -16.40 13.15
N THR A 384 3.72 -16.16 12.95
CA THR A 384 3.16 -15.45 11.80
C THR A 384 2.94 -13.97 12.12
N GLN A 385 2.90 -13.16 11.07
CA GLN A 385 2.48 -11.77 11.06
C GLN A 385 1.27 -11.64 10.14
N HIS A 386 0.33 -10.79 10.54
CA HIS A 386 -0.86 -10.47 9.75
C HIS A 386 -0.76 -9.04 9.25
N VAL A 387 -0.61 -8.89 7.95
CA VAL A 387 -0.39 -7.63 7.26
C VAL A 387 -1.62 -7.29 6.44
N LEU A 388 -2.12 -6.07 6.59
CA LEU A 388 -3.12 -5.48 5.71
C LEU A 388 -2.47 -4.37 4.90
N SER A 389 -2.57 -4.45 3.57
CA SER A 389 -2.41 -3.29 2.70
C SER A 389 -3.77 -2.61 2.53
N PRO A 390 -4.03 -1.47 3.19
CA PRO A 390 -5.27 -0.73 3.00
C PRO A 390 -5.41 -0.22 1.55
N GLN A 391 -6.65 -0.02 1.12
CA GLN A 391 -7.01 0.64 -0.14
C GLN A 391 -6.50 2.09 -0.12
N VAL A 392 -5.28 2.23 -0.63
CA VAL A 392 -4.48 3.45 -0.72
C VAL A 392 -3.67 3.35 -2.00
N CYS A 393 -3.53 4.46 -2.72
CA CYS A 393 -2.80 4.47 -4.00
C CYS A 393 -1.35 4.00 -3.80
N MET A 394 -0.92 3.04 -4.63
CA MET A 394 0.44 2.48 -4.63
C MET A 394 1.41 3.24 -5.55
N HIS A 395 0.93 4.28 -6.25
CA HIS A 395 1.72 5.12 -7.17
C HIS A 395 2.39 4.34 -8.31
N CYS A 396 1.72 3.29 -8.82
CA CYS A 396 2.27 2.30 -9.76
C CYS A 396 3.15 2.88 -10.88
N LYS A 397 4.21 2.13 -11.23
CA LYS A 397 5.07 2.42 -12.39
C LYS A 397 4.28 2.37 -13.71
N ASP A 398 3.39 1.40 -13.86
CA ASP A 398 2.43 1.34 -14.97
C ASP A 398 0.98 1.53 -14.44
N PRO A 399 0.49 2.78 -14.36
CA PRO A 399 -0.82 3.08 -13.77
C PRO A 399 -1.95 2.90 -14.78
N GLU A 400 -2.73 1.82 -14.64
CA GLU A 400 -3.96 1.60 -15.42
C GLU A 400 -4.95 2.77 -15.29
N CYS A 401 -5.08 3.34 -14.08
CA CYS A 401 -5.95 4.50 -13.87
C CYS A 401 -5.61 5.71 -14.78
N LEU A 402 -4.35 5.86 -15.18
CA LEU A 402 -3.89 6.95 -16.03
C LEU A 402 -4.22 6.66 -17.51
N THR A 403 -4.11 5.41 -17.97
CA THR A 403 -4.42 5.03 -19.37
C THR A 403 -5.90 5.25 -19.72
N GLY A 404 -6.79 5.11 -18.74
CA GLY A 404 -8.23 5.33 -18.92
C GLY A 404 -8.68 6.79 -18.88
N CYS A 405 -7.87 7.73 -18.40
CA CYS A 405 -8.32 9.10 -18.17
C CYS A 405 -8.50 9.89 -19.48
N PRO A 406 -9.73 10.31 -19.86
CA PRO A 406 -9.93 11.04 -21.10
C PRO A 406 -9.38 12.47 -21.04
N THR A 407 -9.45 13.16 -19.89
CA THR A 407 -9.13 14.60 -19.85
C THR A 407 -7.71 14.93 -19.47
N THR A 408 -6.80 13.96 -19.37
CA THR A 408 -5.44 14.13 -18.81
C THR A 408 -5.41 14.62 -17.35
N ALA A 409 -6.54 14.52 -16.64
CA ALA A 409 -6.63 14.89 -15.22
C ALA A 409 -5.71 14.06 -14.32
N ILE A 410 -5.40 12.82 -14.71
CA ILE A 410 -4.45 11.96 -14.02
C ILE A 410 -3.11 12.10 -14.73
N PHE A 411 -2.07 12.48 -13.99
CA PHE A 411 -0.73 12.72 -14.54
C PHE A 411 0.34 12.16 -13.61
N ARG A 412 1.54 11.96 -14.17
CA ARG A 412 2.75 11.69 -13.41
C ARG A 412 3.50 13.00 -13.20
N ASP A 413 3.80 13.33 -11.96
CA ASP A 413 4.54 14.54 -11.60
C ASP A 413 6.04 14.39 -11.92
N PRO A 414 6.84 15.47 -11.83
CA PRO A 414 8.29 15.42 -12.05
C PRO A 414 9.06 14.56 -11.04
N ASN A 415 8.45 14.17 -9.91
CA ASN A 415 9.05 13.25 -8.95
C ASN A 415 8.73 11.78 -9.28
N GLY A 416 7.96 11.53 -10.34
CA GLY A 416 7.47 10.20 -10.70
C GLY A 416 6.21 9.77 -9.97
N ASP A 417 5.59 10.59 -9.11
CA ASP A 417 4.37 10.26 -8.39
C ASP A 417 3.12 10.51 -9.28
N ILE A 418 2.15 9.59 -9.24
CA ILE A 418 0.85 9.83 -9.89
C ILE A 418 0.03 10.80 -9.05
N ASP A 419 -0.65 11.77 -9.64
CA ASP A 419 -1.66 12.59 -8.97
C ASP A 419 -2.90 12.84 -9.85
N ILE A 420 -3.98 13.34 -9.25
CA ILE A 420 -5.22 13.70 -9.94
C ILE A 420 -5.46 15.20 -9.75
N ASP A 421 -5.50 15.94 -10.86
CA ASP A 421 -5.95 17.32 -10.87
C ASP A 421 -7.49 17.37 -10.78
N PRO A 422 -8.05 17.88 -9.67
CA PRO A 422 -9.49 17.96 -9.52
C PRO A 422 -10.11 18.92 -10.53
N THR A 423 -9.39 19.95 -11.00
CA THR A 423 -9.95 20.97 -11.90
C THR A 423 -10.27 20.42 -13.29
N THR A 424 -9.41 19.54 -13.80
CA THR A 424 -9.55 18.88 -15.10
C THR A 424 -10.39 17.58 -15.02
N CYS A 425 -10.60 17.05 -13.82
CA CYS A 425 -11.36 15.82 -13.61
C CYS A 425 -12.87 16.01 -13.92
N ILE A 426 -13.39 15.18 -14.82
CA ILE A 426 -14.80 15.23 -15.24
C ILE A 426 -15.72 14.26 -14.49
N GLY A 427 -15.18 13.47 -13.57
CA GLY A 427 -15.96 12.53 -12.79
C GLY A 427 -16.53 11.34 -13.59
N CYS A 428 -15.80 10.81 -14.58
CA CYS A 428 -16.26 9.73 -15.46
C CYS A 428 -16.18 8.31 -14.86
N PHE A 429 -15.62 8.14 -13.66
CA PHE A 429 -15.46 6.85 -12.96
C PHE A 429 -14.47 5.84 -13.57
N ASP A 430 -13.99 6.03 -14.80
CA ASP A 430 -13.05 5.09 -15.47
C ASP A 430 -11.81 4.76 -14.63
N CYS A 431 -11.20 5.76 -13.99
CA CYS A 431 -10.03 5.53 -13.15
C CYS A 431 -10.33 4.71 -11.89
N ALA A 432 -11.54 4.82 -11.34
CA ALA A 432 -11.94 4.08 -10.15
C ALA A 432 -12.22 2.61 -10.48
N THR A 433 -12.81 2.33 -11.66
CA THR A 433 -13.08 0.97 -12.13
C THR A 433 -11.82 0.24 -12.60
N GLN A 434 -10.83 0.98 -13.13
CA GLN A 434 -9.56 0.40 -13.62
C GLN A 434 -8.49 0.27 -12.54
N CYS A 435 -8.71 0.72 -11.30
CA CYS A 435 -7.69 0.57 -10.28
C CYS A 435 -7.72 -0.86 -9.71
N PRO A 436 -6.67 -1.69 -9.90
CA PRO A 436 -6.67 -3.08 -9.40
C PRO A 436 -6.68 -3.18 -7.87
N TYR A 437 -6.45 -2.05 -7.18
CA TYR A 437 -6.38 -1.96 -5.72
C TYR A 437 -7.54 -1.18 -5.11
N ASP A 438 -8.57 -0.80 -5.88
CA ASP A 438 -9.70 0.02 -5.42
C ASP A 438 -9.29 1.28 -4.65
N ALA A 439 -8.15 1.87 -5.05
CA ALA A 439 -7.51 2.94 -4.29
C ALA A 439 -8.01 4.35 -4.65
N ILE A 440 -8.93 4.45 -5.62
CA ILE A 440 -9.52 5.70 -6.10
C ILE A 440 -10.98 5.74 -5.66
N SER A 441 -11.35 6.80 -4.95
CA SER A 441 -12.72 7.01 -4.48
C SER A 441 -13.35 8.20 -5.22
N MET A 442 -14.62 8.07 -5.56
CA MET A 442 -15.39 9.14 -6.19
C MET A 442 -16.14 9.89 -5.10
N VAL A 443 -15.90 11.19 -4.99
CA VAL A 443 -16.55 12.05 -3.99
C VAL A 443 -17.26 13.20 -4.67
N PRO A 444 -18.36 13.71 -4.10
CA PRO A 444 -18.96 14.95 -4.58
C PRO A 444 -17.90 16.05 -4.52
N ARG A 445 -17.82 16.87 -5.57
CA ARG A 445 -16.94 18.03 -5.57
C ARG A 445 -17.44 19.01 -4.52
N GLN A 446 -16.79 19.03 -3.36
CA GLN A 446 -17.24 19.91 -2.29
C GLN A 446 -17.12 21.38 -2.73
N PRO A 447 -18.13 22.23 -2.44
CA PRO A 447 -17.92 23.66 -2.50
C PRO A 447 -16.79 24.04 -1.54
N LYS A 448 -16.02 25.09 -1.86
CA LYS A 448 -14.93 25.61 -1.02
C LYS A 448 -15.33 25.58 0.47
N ALA A 449 -14.51 24.92 1.29
CA ALA A 449 -14.80 24.63 2.69
C ALA A 449 -15.43 25.81 3.45
N ALA A 450 -16.54 25.54 4.16
CA ALA A 450 -17.22 26.52 5.00
C ALA A 450 -16.27 27.16 6.03
N ALA A 451 -16.54 28.42 6.35
CA ALA A 451 -15.74 29.26 7.24
C ALA A 451 -15.42 28.58 8.58
N ARG A 452 -14.23 28.85 9.13
CA ARG A 452 -13.79 28.29 10.42
C ARG A 452 -14.84 28.60 11.51
N PRO A 453 -15.25 27.61 12.32
CA PRO A 453 -16.20 27.86 13.40
C PRO A 453 -15.60 28.82 14.44
N ASN A 454 -16.42 29.76 14.90
CA ASN A 454 -16.07 30.72 15.94
C ASN A 454 -15.66 30.04 17.27
N LEU A 455 -15.00 30.79 18.16
CA LEU A 455 -14.47 30.29 19.43
C LEU A 455 -15.55 29.61 20.30
N TRP A 456 -16.77 30.16 20.32
CA TRP A 456 -17.92 29.61 21.06
C TRP A 456 -18.40 28.25 20.54
N THR A 457 -18.44 28.03 19.23
CA THR A 457 -18.80 26.73 18.65
C THR A 457 -17.72 25.68 18.90
N ARG A 458 -16.45 26.08 19.00
CA ARG A 458 -15.37 25.20 19.49
C ARG A 458 -15.58 24.76 20.93
N ILE A 459 -15.88 25.69 21.84
CA ILE A 459 -16.11 25.39 23.26
C ILE A 459 -17.33 24.48 23.41
N LYS A 460 -18.43 24.76 22.70
CA LYS A 460 -19.64 23.94 22.72
C LYS A 460 -19.41 22.52 22.19
N ARG A 461 -18.54 22.36 21.19
CA ARG A 461 -18.12 21.04 20.67
C ARG A 461 -17.23 20.28 21.64
N ILE A 462 -16.38 20.97 22.40
CA ILE A 462 -15.52 20.36 23.43
C ILE A 462 -16.37 19.87 24.62
N LEU A 463 -17.41 20.62 24.98
CA LEU A 463 -18.34 20.28 26.08
C LEU A 463 -19.49 19.34 25.64
N SER A 464 -19.62 19.06 24.35
CA SER A 464 -20.61 18.14 23.80
C SER A 464 -20.21 16.70 24.04
N LEU A 465 -21.03 15.95 24.79
CA LEU A 465 -20.92 14.48 24.94
C LEU A 465 -21.39 13.72 23.68
N SER A 466 -22.04 14.40 22.74
CA SER A 466 -22.49 13.82 21.48
C SER A 466 -21.31 13.64 20.53
N SER A 467 -21.18 12.44 19.97
CA SER A 467 -20.21 12.19 18.89
C SER A 467 -20.57 13.08 17.69
N PRO A 468 -19.59 13.70 17.00
CA PRO A 468 -19.87 14.40 15.76
C PRO A 468 -20.54 13.42 14.79
N GLN A 469 -21.76 13.74 14.38
CA GLN A 469 -22.40 12.99 13.32
C GLN A 469 -21.60 13.20 12.03
N PRO A 470 -21.34 12.13 11.25
CA PRO A 470 -20.80 12.31 9.91
C PRO A 470 -21.74 13.24 9.13
N PRO A 471 -21.20 14.11 8.26
CA PRO A 471 -22.05 14.90 7.38
C PRO A 471 -22.97 13.95 6.60
N PRO A 472 -24.23 14.34 6.35
CA PRO A 472 -25.14 13.53 5.55
C PRO A 472 -24.48 13.22 4.19
N SER A 473 -24.61 11.98 3.73
CA SER A 473 -24.18 11.59 2.39
C SER A 473 -25.04 12.36 1.39
N GLU A 474 -24.46 13.34 0.72
CA GLU A 474 -25.09 13.97 -0.46
C GLU A 474 -25.07 12.95 -1.60
N GLU A 475 -25.95 11.96 -1.55
CA GLU A 475 -26.10 10.88 -2.55
C GLU A 475 -26.55 11.37 -3.94
N HIS A 476 -26.70 12.68 -4.15
CA HIS A 476 -27.28 13.26 -5.35
C HIS A 476 -26.49 14.44 -5.96
N SER A 477 -25.20 14.59 -5.69
CA SER A 477 -24.38 15.50 -6.52
C SER A 477 -24.08 14.85 -7.87
N LYS A 478 -24.54 15.47 -8.96
CA LYS A 478 -24.13 15.07 -10.32
C LYS A 478 -22.65 15.37 -10.60
N ASP A 479 -22.02 16.28 -9.86
CA ASP A 479 -20.61 16.64 -10.03
C ASP A 479 -19.72 15.88 -9.05
N MET A 480 -19.08 14.83 -9.58
CA MET A 480 -18.17 13.96 -8.86
C MET A 480 -16.73 14.23 -9.27
N VAL A 481 -15.80 14.01 -8.35
CA VAL A 481 -14.36 14.10 -8.57
C VAL A 481 -13.66 12.86 -8.02
N ALA A 482 -12.69 12.36 -8.78
CA ALA A 482 -11.85 11.26 -8.34
C ALA A 482 -10.82 11.78 -7.32
N ILE A 483 -10.72 11.11 -6.17
CA ILE A 483 -9.68 11.36 -5.17
C ILE A 483 -8.89 10.09 -4.89
N LYS A 484 -7.62 10.28 -4.56
CA LYS A 484 -6.72 9.20 -4.16
C LYS A 484 -5.66 9.74 -3.20
N CYS A 485 -4.90 8.83 -2.59
CA CYS A 485 -3.73 9.24 -1.83
C CYS A 485 -2.72 9.96 -2.75
N ASN A 486 -2.23 11.11 -2.32
CA ASN A 486 -1.20 11.90 -3.00
C ASN A 486 0.02 12.09 -2.08
N LEU A 487 0.28 11.13 -1.18
CA LEU A 487 1.41 11.18 -0.24
C LEU A 487 1.45 12.43 0.68
N CYS A 488 0.29 13.04 0.94
CA CYS A 488 0.18 14.31 1.67
C CYS A 488 0.99 15.45 1.01
N GLU A 489 1.19 15.38 -0.31
CA GLU A 489 1.81 16.44 -1.11
C GLU A 489 0.92 17.68 -1.12
N ASN A 490 1.53 18.87 -1.20
CA ASN A 490 0.84 20.16 -1.15
C ASN A 490 0.01 20.39 0.12
N THR A 491 0.44 19.81 1.24
CA THR A 491 -0.20 20.01 2.55
C THR A 491 0.75 20.68 3.54
N SER A 492 0.19 21.17 4.65
CA SER A 492 0.98 21.70 5.77
C SER A 492 1.90 20.66 6.44
N LEU A 493 1.71 19.36 6.12
CA LEU A 493 2.63 18.30 6.53
C LEU A 493 3.87 18.22 5.64
N ASN A 494 3.84 18.69 4.40
CA ASN A 494 4.99 18.67 3.47
C ASN A 494 5.13 20.02 2.77
N PRO A 495 5.62 21.06 3.47
CA PRO A 495 5.88 22.36 2.85
C PRO A 495 7.03 22.27 1.83
N PRO A 496 7.08 23.19 0.84
CA PRO A 496 8.19 23.27 -0.11
C PRO A 496 9.54 23.36 0.62
N GLY A 497 10.52 22.54 0.19
CA GLY A 497 11.85 22.47 0.83
C GLY A 497 11.95 21.56 2.05
N ALA A 498 10.90 20.77 2.37
CA ALA A 498 10.97 19.80 3.46
C ALA A 498 12.01 18.68 3.18
N THR A 499 12.97 18.52 4.09
CA THR A 499 14.03 17.48 4.01
C THR A 499 13.54 16.05 4.27
N ARG A 500 12.35 15.90 4.87
CA ARG A 500 11.69 14.61 5.09
C ARG A 500 10.23 14.69 4.66
N LYS A 501 9.74 13.69 3.93
CA LYS A 501 8.30 13.49 3.71
C LYS A 501 7.65 12.99 5.01
N ALA A 502 6.47 13.51 5.34
CA ALA A 502 5.67 13.13 6.49
C ALA A 502 4.25 12.79 6.02
N TYR A 503 3.72 11.64 6.47
CA TYR A 503 2.43 11.14 6.04
C TYR A 503 1.44 11.18 7.20
N SER A 504 0.27 11.78 6.96
CA SER A 504 -0.75 11.97 8.00
C SER A 504 -1.17 10.66 8.67
N CYS A 505 -1.33 9.59 7.87
CA CYS A 505 -1.75 8.27 8.35
C CYS A 505 -0.71 7.59 9.26
N GLU A 506 0.59 7.76 8.99
CA GLU A 506 1.68 7.21 9.80
C GLU A 506 1.92 8.05 11.06
N GLU A 507 2.02 9.37 10.89
CA GLU A 507 2.28 10.30 11.99
C GLU A 507 1.15 10.28 13.02
N ASN A 508 -0.07 9.89 12.65
CA ASN A 508 -1.20 9.80 13.56
C ASN A 508 -1.55 8.36 13.96
N CYS A 509 -0.71 7.37 13.67
CA CYS A 509 -0.88 6.03 14.22
C CYS A 509 -0.32 5.96 15.66
N PRO A 510 -1.17 5.72 16.69
CA PRO A 510 -0.71 5.71 18.09
C PRO A 510 0.16 4.50 18.43
N THR A 511 0.00 3.37 17.74
CA THR A 511 0.80 2.15 17.97
C THR A 511 1.93 1.98 16.97
N GLY A 512 2.02 2.85 15.95
CA GLY A 512 2.98 2.68 14.86
C GLY A 512 2.70 1.49 13.96
N ALA A 513 1.46 0.97 13.95
CA ALA A 513 1.05 -0.16 13.11
C ALA A 513 1.10 0.14 11.60
N LEU A 514 1.09 1.41 11.20
CA LEU A 514 1.10 1.83 9.79
C LEU A 514 2.47 2.34 9.38
N VAL A 515 2.95 1.88 8.23
CA VAL A 515 4.26 2.24 7.68
C VAL A 515 4.27 2.09 6.16
N ARG A 516 4.87 3.03 5.44
CA ARG A 516 5.21 2.85 4.03
C ARG A 516 6.51 2.08 3.87
N VAL A 517 6.49 1.09 2.99
CA VAL A 517 7.60 0.16 2.75
C VAL A 517 7.84 -0.02 1.24
N ASN A 518 9.07 -0.39 0.90
CA ASN A 518 9.35 -0.98 -0.40
C ASN A 518 8.94 -2.47 -0.32
N PRO A 519 8.00 -2.95 -1.15
CA PRO A 519 7.52 -4.33 -1.05
C PRO A 519 8.63 -5.36 -1.32
N LEU A 520 9.55 -5.10 -2.25
CA LEU A 520 10.65 -6.02 -2.57
C LEU A 520 11.63 -6.20 -1.39
N GLU A 521 11.74 -5.20 -0.51
CA GLU A 521 12.54 -5.32 0.72
C GLU A 521 11.73 -5.87 1.91
N TYR A 522 10.42 -5.60 1.92
CA TYR A 522 9.52 -5.96 3.00
C TYR A 522 9.14 -7.45 2.96
N PHE A 523 8.77 -7.97 1.79
CA PHE A 523 8.42 -9.37 1.56
C PHE A 523 9.68 -10.16 1.22
N SER A 524 10.37 -10.64 2.26
CA SER A 524 11.62 -11.41 2.12
C SER A 524 11.43 -12.76 1.40
N GLU A 525 10.21 -13.26 1.40
CA GLU A 525 9.77 -14.52 0.83
C GLU A 525 9.96 -14.52 -0.70
N THR A 526 9.77 -13.37 -1.35
CA THR A 526 10.03 -13.16 -2.78
C THR A 526 11.49 -12.75 -3.08
N GLY A 527 12.29 -12.47 -2.06
CA GLY A 527 13.67 -12.04 -2.25
C GLY A 527 14.56 -13.11 -2.88
N GLN A 528 14.30 -14.39 -2.59
CA GLN A 528 15.05 -15.52 -3.15
C GLN A 528 14.60 -15.90 -4.57
N THR A 529 13.47 -15.37 -5.04
CA THR A 529 12.89 -15.66 -6.35
C THR A 529 13.26 -14.63 -7.40
N LEU A 530 13.98 -13.58 -7.02
CA LEU A 530 14.48 -12.53 -7.90
C LEU A 530 15.95 -12.80 -8.26
N GLY A 531 16.29 -12.68 -9.54
CA GLY A 531 17.69 -12.68 -10.01
C GLY A 531 18.34 -11.32 -9.78
N VAL A 532 19.33 -10.94 -10.61
CA VAL A 532 19.85 -9.56 -10.60
C VAL A 532 18.74 -8.61 -11.07
N VAL A 533 18.10 -7.95 -10.10
CA VAL A 533 17.05 -6.98 -10.37
C VAL A 533 17.68 -5.76 -11.03
N LEU A 534 17.33 -5.56 -12.29
CA LEU A 534 17.59 -4.35 -13.07
C LEU A 534 16.77 -3.20 -12.46
N ARG A 535 17.26 -2.65 -11.35
CA ARG A 535 16.56 -1.62 -10.57
C ARG A 535 16.37 -0.38 -11.43
N ASP A 536 15.11 -0.05 -11.66
CA ASP A 536 14.73 1.25 -12.20
C ASP A 536 14.70 2.30 -11.08
N GLN A 537 15.05 3.55 -11.41
CA GLN A 537 15.15 4.67 -10.46
C GLN A 537 13.79 5.09 -9.86
N THR A 538 12.71 4.51 -10.39
CA THR A 538 11.31 4.85 -10.14
C THR A 538 10.75 4.25 -8.84
N HIS A 539 11.53 3.44 -8.13
CA HIS A 539 11.14 2.90 -6.83
C HIS A 539 11.27 3.95 -5.72
N ALA A 540 10.18 4.24 -5.03
CA ALA A 540 10.21 5.14 -3.89
C ALA A 540 11.08 4.55 -2.76
N ILE A 541 12.17 5.24 -2.40
CA ILE A 541 13.03 4.84 -1.27
C ILE A 541 12.35 5.27 0.03
N GLY A 542 11.52 4.37 0.58
CA GLY A 542 11.00 4.49 1.94
C GLY A 542 12.11 4.33 2.97
N ARG A 543 12.04 5.06 4.09
CA ARG A 543 12.91 4.78 5.24
C ARG A 543 12.59 3.38 5.79
N ASN A 544 13.62 2.56 6.00
CA ASN A 544 13.54 1.19 6.49
C ASN A 544 13.16 1.07 7.98
N ILE A 545 12.01 1.61 8.37
CA ILE A 545 11.43 1.46 9.72
C ILE A 545 10.68 0.12 9.91
N HIS A 546 10.65 -0.74 8.89
CA HIS A 546 9.81 -1.95 8.86
C HIS A 546 10.41 -3.17 9.58
N LYS A 547 11.75 -3.35 9.58
CA LYS A 547 12.41 -4.45 10.32
C LYS A 547 12.56 -4.13 11.80
N SER A 548 12.74 -2.86 12.12
CA SER A 548 12.87 -2.36 13.50
C SER A 548 12.58 -0.87 13.54
N ASP A 549 11.90 -0.40 14.59
CA ASP A 549 11.83 1.02 14.94
C ASP A 549 12.88 1.31 16.02
N PRO A 550 14.12 1.69 15.64
CA PRO A 550 15.20 1.94 16.59
C PRO A 550 14.87 3.10 17.53
N ILE A 551 14.10 4.09 17.05
CA ILE A 551 13.70 5.25 17.86
C ILE A 551 12.73 4.78 18.96
N ALA A 552 11.74 3.96 18.64
CA ALA A 552 10.86 3.39 19.67
C ALA A 552 11.64 2.53 20.68
N LYS A 553 12.59 1.72 20.21
CA LYS A 553 13.47 0.93 21.09
C LYS A 553 14.29 1.83 22.03
N GLN A 554 14.85 2.93 21.52
CA GLN A 554 15.56 3.92 22.33
C GLN A 554 14.63 4.56 23.37
N TRP A 555 13.40 4.92 23.00
CA TRP A 555 12.41 5.43 23.96
C TRP A 555 12.08 4.43 25.06
N HIS A 556 11.95 3.14 24.73
CA HIS A 556 11.72 2.10 25.73
C HIS A 556 12.90 1.96 26.69
N ILE A 557 14.13 1.88 26.16
CA ILE A 557 15.35 1.76 26.97
C ILE A 557 15.51 3.01 27.84
N ALA A 558 15.45 4.20 27.26
CA ALA A 558 15.60 5.46 27.97
C ALA A 558 14.50 5.63 29.04
N GLY A 559 13.23 5.37 28.69
CA GLY A 559 12.11 5.46 29.63
C GLY A 559 12.27 4.52 30.82
N SER A 560 12.65 3.25 30.57
CA SER A 560 12.89 2.27 31.64
C SER A 560 14.09 2.63 32.51
N VAL A 561 15.20 3.09 31.93
CA VAL A 561 16.40 3.51 32.67
C VAL A 561 16.11 4.74 33.51
N VAL A 562 15.48 5.77 32.94
CA VAL A 562 15.12 6.99 33.67
C VAL A 562 14.16 6.69 34.81
N ALA A 563 13.13 5.85 34.58
CA ALA A 563 12.21 5.44 35.64
C ALA A 563 12.94 4.71 36.77
N LEU A 564 13.85 3.78 36.46
CA LEU A 564 14.64 3.06 37.44
C LEU A 564 15.56 3.99 38.24
N VAL A 565 16.32 4.85 37.55
CA VAL A 565 17.27 5.79 38.17
C VAL A 565 16.53 6.77 39.08
N LEU A 566 15.42 7.38 38.62
CA LEU A 566 14.63 8.29 39.44
C LEU A 566 14.01 7.59 40.65
N THR A 567 13.58 6.34 40.49
CA THR A 567 13.05 5.54 41.61
C THR A 567 14.13 5.27 42.66
N LEU A 568 15.30 4.79 42.24
CA LEU A 568 16.42 4.52 43.14
C LEU A 568 16.94 5.80 43.80
N ALA A 569 17.02 6.90 43.06
CA ALA A 569 17.41 8.20 43.59
C ALA A 569 16.40 8.73 44.60
N ALA A 570 15.10 8.58 44.35
CA ALA A 570 14.05 8.98 45.28
C ALA A 570 14.09 8.16 46.56
N ILE A 571 14.22 6.83 46.47
CA ILE A 571 14.34 5.93 47.63
C ILE A 571 15.63 6.22 48.41
N GLY A 572 16.76 6.37 47.72
CA GLY A 572 18.05 6.71 48.33
C GLY A 572 18.03 8.07 49.02
N GLY A 573 17.40 9.07 48.40
CA GLY A 573 17.23 10.39 49.00
C GLY A 573 16.32 10.35 50.24
N LEU A 574 15.20 9.62 50.17
CA LEU A 574 14.28 9.44 51.30
C LEU A 574 14.92 8.71 52.48
N THR A 575 15.72 7.67 52.22
CA THR A 575 16.42 6.91 53.26
C THR A 575 17.57 7.72 53.88
N ARG A 576 18.30 8.51 53.07
CA ARG A 576 19.44 9.30 53.56
C ARG A 576 19.03 10.58 54.27
N TYR A 577 18.14 11.37 53.68
CA TYR A 577 17.79 12.70 54.20
C TYR A 577 16.50 12.69 55.02
N GLY A 578 15.67 11.63 54.93
CA GLY A 578 14.38 11.59 55.60
C GLY A 578 13.30 12.40 54.88
N PHE A 579 12.05 12.19 55.27
CA PHE A 579 10.88 12.68 54.54
C PHE A 579 10.73 14.22 54.56
N ASN A 580 10.85 14.82 55.74
CA ASN A 580 10.58 16.25 55.98
C ASN A 580 11.83 17.04 56.42
N LYS A 581 13.03 16.44 56.41
CA LYS A 581 14.22 17.19 56.80
C LYS A 581 14.70 18.05 55.63
N PRO A 582 15.11 19.30 55.89
CA PRO A 582 15.68 20.16 54.85
C PRO A 582 16.97 19.57 54.31
N LEU A 583 17.13 19.58 52.98
CA LEU A 583 18.39 19.26 52.33
C LEU A 583 19.36 20.42 52.51
N ILE A 584 20.56 20.16 53.05
CA ILE A 584 21.75 21.03 52.98
C ILE A 584 21.40 22.52 53.21
N SER A 585 20.94 22.86 54.42
CA SER A 585 20.62 24.26 54.83
C SER A 585 19.62 25.03 53.94
N THR A 586 18.86 24.36 53.06
CA THR A 586 17.81 24.98 52.24
C THR A 586 16.40 24.66 52.76
N TRP A 587 15.37 25.34 52.24
CA TRP A 587 13.96 25.02 52.54
C TRP A 587 13.45 23.76 51.81
N LEU A 588 14.25 23.20 50.90
CA LEU A 588 13.85 22.10 50.03
C LEU A 588 13.94 20.77 50.78
N THR A 589 12.83 20.04 50.85
CA THR A 589 12.79 18.68 51.43
C THR A 589 12.68 17.64 50.33
N MET A 590 13.00 16.38 50.65
CA MET A 590 12.74 15.27 49.73
C MET A 590 11.28 15.22 49.27
N ARG A 591 10.33 15.56 50.15
CA ARG A 591 8.91 15.66 49.83
C ARG A 591 8.60 16.73 48.77
N TRP A 592 9.25 17.89 48.84
CA TRP A 592 9.10 18.92 47.81
C TRP A 592 9.69 18.50 46.46
N ILE A 593 10.84 17.83 46.46
CA ILE A 593 11.48 17.36 45.23
C ILE A 593 10.61 16.32 44.53
N THR A 594 10.17 15.28 45.24
CA THR A 594 9.31 14.23 44.66
C THR A 594 7.96 14.78 44.20
N GLY A 595 7.40 15.75 44.94
CA GLY A 595 6.18 16.47 44.57
C GLY A 595 6.33 17.30 43.30
N LEU A 596 7.34 18.16 43.20
CA LEU A 596 7.59 19.02 42.03
C LEU A 596 7.89 18.21 40.77
N VAL A 597 8.76 17.20 40.88
CA VAL A 597 9.09 16.32 39.73
C VAL A 597 7.87 15.48 39.34
N GLY A 598 7.09 14.99 40.31
CA GLY A 598 5.83 14.28 40.07
C GLY A 598 4.81 15.15 39.35
N THR A 599 4.55 16.37 39.82
CA THR A 599 3.64 17.33 39.18
C THR A 599 4.12 17.73 37.78
N GLY A 600 5.43 17.96 37.60
CA GLY A 600 6.02 18.23 36.28
C GLY A 600 5.81 17.05 35.32
N SER A 601 5.94 15.82 35.81
CA SER A 601 5.66 14.61 35.03
C SER A 601 4.18 14.53 34.64
N VAL A 602 3.25 14.79 35.56
CA VAL A 602 1.80 14.85 35.26
C VAL A 602 1.49 15.92 34.21
N ALA A 603 2.07 17.12 34.34
CA ALA A 603 1.90 18.18 33.35
C ALA A 603 2.40 17.76 31.95
N ALA A 604 3.53 17.06 31.88
CA ALA A 604 4.05 16.51 30.64
C ALA A 604 3.15 15.39 30.05
N VAL A 605 2.59 14.51 30.88
CA VAL A 605 1.63 13.47 30.47
C VAL A 605 0.39 14.08 29.81
N MET A 606 -0.06 15.26 30.27
CA MET A 606 -1.21 15.99 29.71
C MET A 606 -0.96 16.60 28.31
N THR A 607 0.28 16.58 27.81
CA THR A 607 0.57 17.02 26.44
C THR A 607 0.10 16.02 25.38
N TYR A 608 -0.04 14.73 25.70
CA TYR A 608 -0.47 13.70 24.76
C TYR A 608 -1.91 13.92 24.23
N PRO A 609 -2.93 14.14 25.08
CA PRO A 609 -4.28 14.47 24.60
C PRO A 609 -4.33 15.71 23.70
N LEU A 610 -3.50 16.73 23.99
CA LEU A 610 -3.37 17.93 23.17
C LEU A 610 -2.79 17.60 21.80
N ARG A 611 -1.66 16.86 21.76
CA ARG A 611 -1.04 16.45 20.49
C ARG A 611 -1.94 15.54 19.66
N ARG A 612 -2.75 14.69 20.29
CA ARG A 612 -3.69 13.80 19.59
C ARG A 612 -4.70 14.56 18.72
N GLN A 613 -5.03 15.80 19.07
CA GLN A 613 -5.97 16.64 18.30
C GLN A 613 -5.31 17.43 17.15
N ILE A 614 -3.99 17.33 16.99
CA ILE A 614 -3.22 18.10 16.00
C ILE A 614 -2.91 17.20 14.79
N TYR A 615 -3.73 17.30 13.74
CA TYR A 615 -3.57 16.51 12.51
C TYR A 615 -2.77 17.20 11.40
N ARG A 616 -2.85 18.54 11.32
CA ARG A 616 -2.33 19.34 10.19
C ARG A 616 -0.91 19.89 10.41
N ARG A 617 -0.23 19.56 11.50
CA ARG A 617 1.10 20.12 11.82
C ARG A 617 2.09 19.01 12.15
N ARG A 618 3.36 19.25 11.84
CA ARG A 618 4.48 18.38 12.23
C ARG A 618 4.75 18.47 13.73
N ALA A 619 3.99 17.73 14.53
CA ALA A 619 4.17 17.63 15.98
C ALA A 619 4.88 16.33 16.40
N GLY A 620 5.52 15.60 15.48
CA GLY A 620 6.15 14.30 15.72
C GLY A 620 5.14 13.15 15.87
N ALA A 621 5.55 11.92 15.56
CA ALA A 621 4.64 10.78 15.42
C ALA A 621 3.94 10.43 16.74
N LEU A 622 2.63 10.18 16.66
CA LEU A 622 1.74 9.97 17.82
C LEU A 622 2.20 8.80 18.70
N ARG A 623 2.81 7.78 18.09
CA ARG A 623 3.40 6.65 18.82
C ARG A 623 4.42 7.09 19.88
N TYR A 624 5.32 8.01 19.56
CA TYR A 624 6.34 8.44 20.53
C TYR A 624 5.73 9.28 21.66
N TRP A 625 4.68 10.05 21.37
CA TRP A 625 3.91 10.74 22.40
C TRP A 625 3.16 9.77 23.32
N LEU A 626 2.63 8.68 22.77
CA LEU A 626 2.01 7.63 23.58
C LEU A 626 3.05 6.93 24.46
N LEU A 627 4.23 6.59 23.92
CA LEU A 627 5.34 6.04 24.72
C LEU A 627 5.73 7.00 25.85
N ALA A 628 5.93 8.29 25.54
CA ALA A 628 6.24 9.30 26.53
C ALA A 628 5.15 9.42 27.60
N HIS A 629 3.87 9.42 27.21
CA HIS A 629 2.74 9.44 28.13
C HIS A 629 2.76 8.25 29.10
N VAL A 630 3.03 7.03 28.60
CA VAL A 630 3.11 5.83 29.44
C VAL A 630 4.28 5.89 30.42
N TYR A 631 5.48 6.20 29.96
CA TYR A 631 6.68 6.23 30.82
C TYR A 631 6.66 7.39 31.82
N LEU A 632 6.28 8.60 31.39
CA LEU A 632 6.14 9.74 32.29
C LEU A 632 5.00 9.52 33.29
N GLY A 633 3.92 8.82 32.88
CA GLY A 633 2.85 8.40 33.78
C GLY A 633 3.34 7.41 34.84
N THR A 634 4.18 6.44 34.45
CA THR A 634 4.78 5.49 35.40
C THR A 634 5.75 6.19 36.36
N ILE A 635 6.57 7.12 35.87
CA ILE A 635 7.45 7.94 36.70
C ILE A 635 6.63 8.77 37.70
N ALA A 636 5.57 9.43 37.23
CA ALA A 636 4.65 10.20 38.08
C ALA A 636 4.01 9.30 39.15
N ALA A 637 3.52 8.11 38.77
CA ALA A 637 2.94 7.12 39.68
C ALA A 637 3.89 6.76 40.83
N ILE A 638 5.15 6.43 40.50
CA ILE A 638 6.15 6.04 41.49
C ILE A 638 6.52 7.23 42.39
N LEU A 639 6.84 8.39 41.80
CA LEU A 639 7.29 9.55 42.57
C LEU A 639 6.19 10.15 43.45
N LEU A 640 4.95 10.19 42.97
CA LEU A 640 3.82 10.71 43.75
C LEU A 640 3.39 9.74 44.85
N PHE A 641 3.51 8.42 44.62
CA PHE A 641 3.35 7.43 45.68
C PHE A 641 4.39 7.64 46.80
N LEU A 642 5.65 7.87 46.43
CA LEU A 642 6.71 8.20 47.39
C LEU A 642 6.53 9.59 48.05
N HIS A 643 5.90 10.55 47.38
CA HIS A 643 5.57 11.88 47.91
C HIS A 643 4.46 11.84 48.98
N ALA A 644 3.50 10.92 48.83
CA ALA A 644 2.33 10.80 49.70
C ALA A 644 2.68 10.41 51.14
N GLY A 645 3.67 9.53 51.30
CA GLY A 645 3.97 8.90 52.59
C GLY A 645 2.84 7.95 53.02
N THR A 646 2.75 7.65 54.33
CA THR A 646 1.82 6.65 54.88
C THR A 646 0.48 7.22 55.37
N HIS A 647 0.26 8.53 55.27
CA HIS A 647 -0.92 9.19 55.80
C HIS A 647 -1.74 9.85 54.68
N THR A 648 -3.02 9.54 54.60
CA THR A 648 -3.94 10.05 53.56
C THR A 648 -4.45 11.47 53.82
N GLY A 649 -4.15 12.05 54.98
CA GLY A 649 -4.50 13.44 55.32
C GLY A 649 -6.01 13.68 55.46
N GLY A 650 -6.49 14.82 54.94
CA GLY A 650 -7.90 15.20 54.95
C GLY A 650 -8.70 14.67 53.76
N LEU A 651 -9.94 15.16 53.61
CA LEU A 651 -10.85 14.74 52.53
C LEU A 651 -10.26 15.01 51.13
N ILE A 652 -9.68 16.19 50.91
CA ILE A 652 -9.10 16.58 49.60
C ILE A 652 -7.95 15.64 49.20
N THR A 653 -7.03 15.34 50.11
CA THR A 653 -5.88 14.46 49.84
C THR A 653 -6.33 13.02 49.64
N THR A 654 -7.31 12.55 50.42
CA THR A 654 -7.88 11.20 50.23
C THR A 654 -8.58 11.09 48.87
N SER A 655 -9.36 12.09 48.46
CA SER A 655 -9.98 12.12 47.13
C SER A 655 -8.95 12.20 46.00
N LEU A 656 -7.85 12.95 46.18
CA LEU A 656 -6.74 12.98 45.23
C LEU A 656 -6.08 11.59 45.09
N HIS A 657 -5.85 10.88 46.19
CA HIS A 657 -5.32 9.52 46.15
C HIS A 657 -6.22 8.56 45.40
N LEU A 658 -7.51 8.51 45.76
CA LEU A 658 -8.47 7.61 45.10
C LEU A 658 -8.59 7.88 43.59
N THR A 659 -8.63 9.16 43.21
CA THR A 659 -8.69 9.53 41.79
C THR A 659 -7.38 9.23 41.06
N PHE A 660 -6.22 9.42 41.70
CA PHE A 660 -4.92 9.05 41.13
C PHE A 660 -4.76 7.54 40.94
N ASP A 661 -5.13 6.74 41.95
CA ASP A 661 -5.09 5.29 41.88
C ASP A 661 -6.02 4.77 40.76
N LEU A 662 -7.20 5.38 40.61
CA LEU A 662 -8.11 5.06 39.51
C LEU A 662 -7.50 5.40 38.15
N VAL A 663 -6.74 6.49 38.01
CA VAL A 663 -5.97 6.82 36.78
C VAL A 663 -4.92 5.75 36.50
N ILE A 664 -4.17 5.31 37.51
CA ILE A 664 -3.14 4.27 37.37
C ILE A 664 -3.77 2.95 36.94
N VAL A 665 -4.78 2.46 37.67
CA VAL A 665 -5.45 1.19 37.39
C VAL A 665 -6.08 1.19 36.00
N SER A 666 -6.83 2.25 35.66
CA SER A 666 -7.43 2.37 34.33
C SER A 666 -6.40 2.50 33.20
N GLY A 667 -5.26 3.16 33.45
CA GLY A 667 -4.14 3.23 32.51
C GLY A 667 -3.46 1.89 32.28
N LEU A 668 -3.23 1.11 33.34
CA LEU A 668 -2.67 -0.26 33.26
C LEU A 668 -3.61 -1.20 32.50
N ILE A 669 -4.92 -1.11 32.75
CA ILE A 669 -5.94 -1.84 31.96
C ILE A 669 -5.83 -1.45 30.48
N GLY A 670 -5.66 -0.16 30.17
CA GLY A 670 -5.48 0.32 28.81
C GLY A 670 -4.25 -0.28 28.11
N ILE A 671 -3.11 -0.31 28.80
CA ILE A 671 -1.87 -0.95 28.30
C ILE A 671 -2.10 -2.44 28.04
N ALA A 672 -2.72 -3.16 29.00
CA ALA A 672 -3.03 -4.57 28.84
C ALA A 672 -3.97 -4.82 27.65
N CYS A 673 -5.01 -4.00 27.49
CA CYS A 673 -5.90 -4.06 26.33
C CYS A 673 -5.14 -3.87 25.02
N TYR A 674 -4.24 -2.88 24.92
CA TYR A 674 -3.49 -2.60 23.69
C TYR A 674 -2.47 -3.70 23.36
N LEU A 675 -1.98 -4.43 24.35
CA LEU A 675 -1.08 -5.56 24.13
C LEU A 675 -1.84 -6.85 23.77
N ILE A 676 -2.97 -7.12 24.42
CA ILE A 676 -3.62 -8.44 24.32
C ILE A 676 -4.68 -8.45 23.21
N VAL A 677 -5.56 -7.46 23.20
CA VAL A 677 -6.78 -7.48 22.40
C VAL A 677 -6.50 -7.49 20.89
N PRO A 678 -5.59 -6.67 20.32
CA PRO A 678 -5.32 -6.70 18.88
C PRO A 678 -4.92 -8.07 18.35
N ARG A 679 -4.10 -8.82 19.11
CA ARG A 679 -3.60 -10.15 18.73
C ARG A 679 -4.69 -11.20 18.75
N ILE A 680 -5.60 -11.12 19.73
CA ILE A 680 -6.79 -11.99 19.77
C ILE A 680 -7.70 -11.67 18.60
N MET A 681 -7.99 -10.38 18.37
CA MET A 681 -8.85 -9.94 17.27
C MET A 681 -8.35 -10.46 15.93
N THR A 682 -7.06 -10.26 15.62
CA THR A 682 -6.48 -10.67 14.33
C THR A 682 -6.62 -12.16 14.06
N LYS A 683 -6.43 -13.00 15.10
CA LYS A 683 -6.60 -14.46 14.98
C LYS A 683 -8.06 -14.87 14.72
N VAL A 684 -9.01 -14.21 15.38
CA VAL A 684 -10.46 -14.48 15.20
C VAL A 684 -10.96 -13.93 13.86
N GLU A 685 -10.45 -12.76 13.47
CA GLU A 685 -10.88 -11.98 12.31
C GLU A 685 -10.44 -12.63 11.00
N GLY A 686 -9.20 -13.11 10.86
CA GLY A 686 -8.70 -13.73 9.62
C GLY A 686 -8.54 -12.72 8.46
N GLU A 687 -9.59 -11.97 8.13
CA GLU A 687 -9.60 -10.85 7.20
C GLU A 687 -10.17 -9.59 7.86
N PRO A 688 -9.49 -8.45 7.76
CA PRO A 688 -9.86 -7.23 8.48
C PRO A 688 -11.19 -6.64 7.98
N LEU A 689 -12.16 -6.53 8.88
CA LEU A 689 -13.49 -5.99 8.61
C LEU A 689 -13.70 -4.68 9.39
N LEU A 690 -14.48 -3.76 8.82
CA LEU A 690 -14.89 -2.57 9.54
C LEU A 690 -15.92 -2.92 10.61
N LEU A 691 -15.98 -2.14 11.69
CA LEU A 691 -16.89 -2.43 12.79
C LEU A 691 -18.35 -2.31 12.34
N GLU A 692 -18.63 -1.35 11.47
CA GLU A 692 -19.94 -1.10 10.89
C GLU A 692 -20.40 -2.32 10.08
N ASP A 693 -19.53 -2.86 9.22
CA ASP A 693 -19.79 -4.07 8.44
C ASP A 693 -20.03 -5.30 9.34
N LEU A 694 -19.25 -5.44 10.43
CA LEU A 694 -19.44 -6.51 11.40
C LEU A 694 -20.81 -6.44 12.10
N ILE A 695 -21.26 -5.23 12.44
CA ILE A 695 -22.55 -5.02 13.10
C ILE A 695 -23.70 -5.32 12.13
N LEU A 696 -23.62 -4.81 10.90
CA LEU A 696 -24.63 -5.04 9.87
C LEU A 696 -24.71 -6.54 9.52
N ARG A 697 -23.56 -7.18 9.28
CA ARG A 697 -23.52 -8.60 8.97
C ARG A 697 -24.06 -9.46 10.11
N ARG A 698 -23.83 -9.04 11.36
CA ARG A 698 -24.37 -9.71 12.54
C ARG A 698 -25.89 -9.60 12.62
N THR A 699 -26.48 -8.45 12.27
CA THR A 699 -27.94 -8.29 12.24
C THR A 699 -28.56 -9.15 11.13
N GLU A 700 -27.99 -9.11 9.92
CA GLU A 700 -28.43 -9.95 8.80
C GLU A 700 -28.41 -11.45 9.16
N LEU A 701 -27.32 -11.93 9.75
CA LEU A 701 -27.20 -13.35 10.10
C LEU A 701 -28.15 -13.76 11.22
N ARG A 702 -28.48 -12.85 12.15
CA ARG A 702 -29.48 -13.12 13.19
C ARG A 702 -30.87 -13.27 12.59
N GLU A 703 -31.24 -12.36 11.69
CA GLU A 703 -32.51 -12.44 10.94
C GLU A 703 -32.57 -13.73 10.10
N ALA A 704 -31.47 -14.10 9.43
CA ALA A 704 -31.38 -15.35 8.69
C ALA A 704 -31.54 -16.58 9.59
N LEU A 705 -30.89 -16.59 10.76
CA LEU A 705 -31.03 -17.69 11.73
C LEU A 705 -32.47 -17.80 12.27
N ASP A 706 -33.10 -16.67 12.58
CA ASP A 706 -34.48 -16.63 13.06
C ASP A 706 -35.45 -17.15 11.99
N LYS A 707 -35.21 -16.78 10.72
CA LYS A 707 -35.96 -17.31 9.57
C LYS A 707 -35.79 -18.83 9.43
N LEU A 708 -34.57 -19.35 9.49
CA LEU A 708 -34.29 -20.80 9.44
C LEU A 708 -35.00 -21.54 10.58
N VAL A 709 -35.01 -20.98 11.79
CA VAL A 709 -35.72 -21.58 12.94
C VAL A 709 -37.23 -21.57 12.73
N HIS A 710 -37.78 -20.54 12.09
CA HIS A 710 -39.21 -20.43 11.82
C HIS A 710 -39.68 -21.38 10.71
N GLU A 711 -38.88 -21.55 9.66
CA GLU A 711 -39.15 -22.45 8.54
C GLU A 711 -38.93 -23.94 8.90
N SER A 712 -38.11 -24.21 9.91
CA SER A 712 -37.88 -25.56 10.41
C SER A 712 -39.05 -26.10 11.22
N GLN A 713 -39.43 -27.36 11.00
CA GLN A 713 -40.49 -28.06 11.74
C GLN A 713 -39.96 -29.32 12.44
N GLY A 714 -40.69 -29.78 13.46
CA GLY A 714 -40.41 -31.05 14.15
C GLY A 714 -38.98 -31.17 14.70
N GLN A 715 -38.33 -32.29 14.38
CA GLN A 715 -37.02 -32.67 14.91
C GLN A 715 -35.88 -31.72 14.49
N LEU A 716 -35.93 -31.16 13.28
CA LEU A 716 -34.93 -30.20 12.80
C LEU A 716 -34.92 -28.92 13.66
N ARG A 717 -36.11 -28.37 13.96
CA ARG A 717 -36.23 -27.16 14.79
C ARG A 717 -35.69 -27.40 16.20
N GLU A 718 -35.96 -28.56 16.78
CA GLU A 718 -35.45 -28.91 18.11
C GLU A 718 -33.92 -29.01 18.12
N GLU A 719 -33.33 -29.67 17.12
CA GLU A 719 -31.86 -29.74 16.98
C GLU A 719 -31.23 -28.35 16.83
N ILE A 720 -31.81 -27.46 16.01
CA ILE A 720 -31.31 -26.09 15.85
C ILE A 720 -31.40 -25.32 17.18
N VAL A 721 -32.57 -25.26 17.82
CA VAL A 721 -32.78 -24.42 19.00
C VAL A 721 -32.05 -24.98 20.23
N GLN A 722 -32.21 -26.26 20.54
CA GLN A 722 -31.70 -26.86 21.78
C GLN A 722 -30.23 -27.27 21.70
N ARG A 723 -29.68 -27.52 20.51
CA ARG A 723 -28.28 -27.96 20.36
C ARG A 723 -27.41 -26.90 19.71
N VAL A 724 -27.78 -26.41 18.53
CA VAL A 724 -26.95 -25.44 17.78
C VAL A 724 -26.93 -24.10 18.51
N CYS A 725 -28.09 -23.47 18.72
CA CYS A 725 -28.18 -22.17 19.38
C CYS A 725 -27.67 -22.24 20.82
N LYS A 726 -28.10 -23.24 21.61
CA LYS A 726 -27.66 -23.39 23.01
C LYS A 726 -26.15 -23.60 23.15
N LYS A 727 -25.50 -24.30 22.22
CA LYS A 727 -24.04 -24.51 22.24
C LYS A 727 -23.29 -23.26 21.77
N PHE A 728 -23.55 -22.81 20.54
CA PHE A 728 -22.74 -21.77 19.90
C PHE A 728 -23.12 -20.36 20.36
N LEU A 729 -24.38 -20.11 20.72
CA LEU A 729 -24.80 -18.80 21.22
C LEU A 729 -24.63 -18.65 22.75
N SER A 730 -23.94 -19.59 23.41
CA SER A 730 -23.64 -19.53 24.84
C SER A 730 -22.52 -18.55 25.19
N THR A 731 -22.52 -18.10 26.44
CA THR A 731 -21.41 -17.32 27.03
C THR A 731 -20.12 -18.12 27.10
N ASN A 732 -20.20 -19.42 27.43
CA ASN A 732 -19.02 -20.30 27.47
C ASN A 732 -18.32 -20.38 26.11
N PHE A 733 -19.09 -20.52 25.02
CA PHE A 733 -18.50 -20.52 23.69
C PHE A 733 -17.91 -19.16 23.32
N LEU A 734 -18.53 -18.04 23.75
CA LEU A 734 -17.95 -16.71 23.59
C LEU A 734 -16.58 -16.59 24.29
N PHE A 735 -16.47 -17.02 25.54
CA PHE A 735 -15.20 -17.00 26.27
C PHE A 735 -14.14 -17.92 25.66
N ARG A 736 -14.56 -19.09 25.11
CA ARG A 736 -13.66 -19.97 24.35
C ARG A 736 -13.00 -19.22 23.19
N GLN A 737 -13.71 -18.34 22.49
CA GLN A 737 -13.15 -17.55 21.37
C GLN A 737 -12.04 -16.60 21.83
N PHE A 738 -12.06 -16.14 23.09
CA PHE A 738 -11.00 -15.29 23.63
C PHE A 738 -9.81 -16.11 24.15
N ALA A 739 -10.08 -17.26 24.77
CA ALA A 739 -9.06 -18.12 25.37
C ALA A 739 -8.32 -18.99 24.34
N GLN A 740 -9.04 -19.47 23.32
CA GLN A 740 -8.53 -20.28 22.22
C GLN A 740 -8.99 -19.69 20.88
N PRO A 741 -8.39 -18.57 20.45
CA PRO A 741 -8.74 -17.93 19.19
C PRO A 741 -8.40 -18.84 18.00
N SER A 742 -9.37 -19.07 17.12
CA SER A 742 -9.20 -19.81 15.88
C SER A 742 -9.90 -19.08 14.73
N ASP A 743 -9.45 -19.36 13.51
CA ASP A 743 -10.04 -18.80 12.32
C ASP A 743 -11.40 -19.45 12.01
N LEU A 744 -12.20 -18.78 11.16
CA LEU A 744 -13.53 -19.28 10.81
C LEU A 744 -13.46 -20.65 10.14
N LYS A 745 -12.48 -20.91 9.27
CA LYS A 745 -12.38 -22.19 8.55
C LYS A 745 -12.13 -23.34 9.51
N GLY A 746 -11.20 -23.20 10.45
CA GLY A 746 -10.95 -24.20 11.49
C GLY A 746 -12.18 -24.44 12.37
N LEU A 747 -12.85 -23.36 12.80
CA LEU A 747 -14.08 -23.46 13.62
C LEU A 747 -15.23 -24.15 12.89
N LEU A 748 -15.44 -23.84 11.61
CA LEU A 748 -16.48 -24.46 10.80
C LEU A 748 -16.17 -25.92 10.51
N ALA A 749 -14.91 -26.29 10.26
CA ALA A 749 -14.52 -27.68 10.05
C ALA A 749 -14.81 -28.54 11.29
N GLU A 750 -14.35 -28.10 12.49
CA GLU A 750 -14.63 -28.77 13.77
C GLU A 750 -16.14 -28.88 14.03
N SER A 751 -16.87 -27.79 13.78
CA SER A 751 -18.32 -27.73 14.03
C SER A 751 -19.12 -28.60 13.07
N ARG A 752 -18.80 -28.56 11.77
CA ARG A 752 -19.45 -29.41 10.75
C ARG A 752 -19.24 -30.88 11.04
N GLN A 753 -18.02 -31.29 11.39
CA GLN A 753 -17.72 -32.69 11.70
C GLN A 753 -18.53 -33.17 12.91
N PHE A 754 -18.56 -32.39 14.00
CA PHE A 754 -19.31 -32.72 15.21
C PHE A 754 -20.81 -32.97 14.95
N PHE A 755 -21.43 -32.19 14.06
CA PHE A 755 -22.86 -32.36 13.74
C PHE A 755 -23.12 -33.42 12.68
N ARG A 756 -22.21 -33.63 11.70
CA ARG A 756 -22.32 -34.72 10.72
C ARG A 756 -22.39 -36.08 11.41
N ASP A 757 -21.40 -36.40 12.24
CA ASP A 757 -21.29 -37.71 12.91
C ASP A 757 -22.54 -38.07 13.72
N ARG A 758 -23.25 -37.05 14.23
CA ARG A 758 -24.40 -37.20 15.11
C ARG A 758 -25.74 -37.27 14.38
N THR A 759 -25.82 -36.73 13.16
CA THR A 759 -27.06 -36.66 12.37
C THR A 759 -27.12 -37.69 11.24
N MET A 760 -26.04 -38.45 11.04
CA MET A 760 -26.02 -39.66 10.21
C MET A 760 -27.18 -40.59 10.62
N GLY A 761 -28.17 -40.71 9.74
CA GLY A 761 -29.32 -41.61 9.88
C GLY A 761 -30.57 -41.03 10.57
N ARG A 762 -30.60 -39.77 11.02
CA ARG A 762 -31.76 -39.17 11.73
C ARG A 762 -32.53 -38.10 10.97
N LEU A 763 -31.89 -37.44 10.02
CA LEU A 763 -32.45 -36.36 9.21
C LEU A 763 -32.32 -36.71 7.72
N THR A 764 -33.22 -36.19 6.90
CA THR A 764 -33.12 -36.22 5.44
C THR A 764 -31.96 -35.34 4.97
N ASP A 765 -31.47 -35.55 3.74
CA ASP A 765 -30.32 -34.78 3.24
C ASP A 765 -30.63 -33.27 3.08
N ALA A 766 -31.88 -32.90 2.78
CA ALA A 766 -32.32 -31.51 2.76
C ALA A 766 -32.32 -30.87 4.15
N GLU A 767 -32.81 -31.59 5.17
CA GLU A 767 -32.78 -31.11 6.57
C GLU A 767 -31.35 -31.03 7.12
N ARG A 768 -30.45 -31.92 6.69
CA ARG A 768 -29.02 -31.86 7.03
C ARG A 768 -28.36 -30.61 6.47
N ALA A 769 -28.68 -30.25 5.22
CA ALA A 769 -28.16 -29.01 4.62
C ALA A 769 -28.61 -27.78 5.42
N LEU A 770 -29.90 -27.68 5.76
CA LEU A 770 -30.44 -26.59 6.58
C LEU A 770 -29.82 -26.56 7.99
N LEU A 771 -29.58 -27.71 8.61
CA LEU A 771 -28.90 -27.78 9.90
C LEU A 771 -27.44 -27.30 9.81
N LEU A 772 -26.70 -27.69 8.78
CA LEU A 772 -25.33 -27.23 8.56
C LEU A 772 -25.29 -25.73 8.30
N GLU A 773 -26.24 -25.19 7.54
CA GLU A 773 -26.41 -23.75 7.36
C GLU A 773 -26.70 -23.02 8.68
N ALA A 774 -27.57 -23.58 9.54
CA ALA A 774 -27.84 -23.04 10.87
C ALA A 774 -26.59 -23.09 11.78
N VAL A 775 -25.79 -24.16 11.72
CA VAL A 775 -24.50 -24.28 12.43
C VAL A 775 -23.53 -23.20 11.95
N GLU A 776 -23.36 -23.05 10.64
CA GLU A 776 -22.49 -22.03 10.04
C GLU A 776 -22.91 -20.62 10.44
N THR A 777 -24.20 -20.35 10.38
CA THR A 777 -24.80 -19.07 10.77
C THR A 777 -24.56 -18.79 12.26
N ALA A 778 -24.87 -19.74 13.15
CA ALA A 778 -24.71 -19.56 14.60
C ALA A 778 -23.23 -19.39 15.02
N VAL A 779 -22.32 -20.17 14.44
CA VAL A 779 -20.87 -20.04 14.67
C VAL A 779 -20.38 -18.67 14.18
N THR A 780 -20.82 -18.25 13.00
CA THR A 780 -20.43 -16.95 12.43
C THR A 780 -20.96 -15.79 13.28
N ILE A 781 -22.22 -15.82 13.71
CA ILE A 781 -22.78 -14.82 14.64
C ILE A 781 -21.92 -14.71 15.91
N ARG A 782 -21.52 -15.84 16.50
CA ARG A 782 -20.74 -15.84 17.74
C ARG A 782 -19.33 -15.30 17.54
N ARG A 783 -18.72 -15.59 16.40
CA ARG A 783 -17.44 -14.98 16.00
C ARG A 783 -17.59 -13.45 15.86
N LEU A 784 -18.64 -12.98 15.21
CA LEU A 784 -18.93 -11.54 15.08
C LEU A 784 -19.18 -10.90 16.45
N ASP A 785 -19.93 -11.57 17.34
CA ASP A 785 -20.11 -11.14 18.73
C ASP A 785 -18.75 -10.94 19.42
N ALA A 786 -17.86 -11.93 19.35
CA ALA A 786 -16.52 -11.87 19.93
C ALA A 786 -15.71 -10.66 19.41
N LEU A 787 -15.70 -10.43 18.09
CA LEU A 787 -15.01 -9.28 17.48
C LEU A 787 -15.57 -7.94 17.94
N VAL A 788 -16.91 -7.81 18.02
CA VAL A 788 -17.57 -6.60 18.51
C VAL A 788 -17.23 -6.33 19.98
N TYR A 789 -17.21 -7.36 20.83
CA TYR A 789 -16.82 -7.20 22.25
C TYR A 789 -15.35 -6.82 22.40
N LEU A 790 -14.45 -7.45 21.66
CA LEU A 790 -13.03 -7.09 21.64
C LEU A 790 -12.84 -5.64 21.21
N HIS A 791 -13.52 -5.20 20.15
CA HIS A 791 -13.45 -3.80 19.70
C HIS A 791 -13.96 -2.83 20.77
N LYS A 792 -15.05 -3.16 21.48
CA LYS A 792 -15.55 -2.35 22.60
C LYS A 792 -14.57 -2.30 23.77
N SER A 793 -13.90 -3.40 24.09
CA SER A 793 -12.94 -3.48 25.20
C SER A 793 -11.76 -2.51 25.02
N LEU A 794 -11.32 -2.26 23.79
CA LEU A 794 -10.27 -1.28 23.47
C LEU A 794 -10.63 0.16 23.85
N LYS A 795 -11.93 0.47 23.97
CA LYS A 795 -12.45 1.81 24.28
C LYS A 795 -12.99 1.92 25.72
N PHE A 796 -13.33 0.80 26.36
CA PHE A 796 -14.03 0.77 27.65
C PHE A 796 -13.29 1.51 28.77
N TRP A 797 -11.97 1.33 28.86
CA TRP A 797 -11.13 1.95 29.91
C TRP A 797 -10.92 3.47 29.73
N ILE A 798 -11.14 4.00 28.53
CA ILE A 798 -10.82 5.40 28.19
C ILE A 798 -11.68 6.37 28.99
N ALA A 799 -12.99 6.14 29.08
CA ALA A 799 -13.90 7.04 29.78
C ALA A 799 -13.59 7.12 31.29
N PRO A 800 -13.47 5.99 32.03
CA PRO A 800 -13.00 6.01 33.41
C PRO A 800 -11.65 6.73 33.58
N HIS A 801 -10.70 6.47 32.69
CA HIS A 801 -9.36 7.08 32.76
C HIS A 801 -9.40 8.61 32.60
N VAL A 802 -10.14 9.12 31.61
CA VAL A 802 -10.27 10.56 31.35
C VAL A 802 -11.03 11.27 32.47
N ILE A 803 -12.12 10.68 32.97
CA ILE A 803 -12.89 11.24 34.10
C ILE A 803 -12.02 11.30 35.35
N ALA A 804 -11.35 10.18 35.70
CA ALA A 804 -10.46 10.12 36.86
C ALA A 804 -9.30 11.12 36.74
N SER A 805 -8.69 11.24 35.55
CA SER A 805 -7.60 12.20 35.30
C SER A 805 -8.07 13.64 35.47
N SER A 806 -9.27 13.97 34.99
CA SER A 806 -9.84 15.31 35.11
C SER A 806 -10.10 15.69 36.56
N LEU A 807 -10.70 14.76 37.34
CA LEU A 807 -10.94 14.96 38.77
C LEU A 807 -9.63 15.06 39.56
N MET A 808 -8.66 14.18 39.25
CA MET A 808 -7.33 14.20 39.84
C MET A 808 -6.63 15.54 39.60
N LEU A 809 -6.69 16.12 38.39
CA LEU A 809 -6.09 17.43 38.12
C LEU A 809 -6.72 18.55 38.97
N VAL A 810 -8.05 18.53 39.13
CA VAL A 810 -8.76 19.51 39.98
C VAL A 810 -8.31 19.39 41.44
N PHE A 811 -8.30 18.17 41.99
CA PHE A 811 -7.85 17.93 43.36
C PHE A 811 -6.36 18.21 43.55
N MET A 812 -5.53 17.96 42.53
CA MET A 812 -4.10 18.26 42.56
C MET A 812 -3.86 19.77 42.64
N ILE A 813 -4.57 20.57 41.85
CA ILE A 813 -4.48 22.03 41.91
C ILE A 813 -4.92 22.52 43.30
N ALA A 814 -6.05 22.02 43.81
CA ALA A 814 -6.53 22.37 45.15
C ALA A 814 -5.52 21.99 46.25
N HIS A 815 -4.91 20.80 46.13
CA HIS A 815 -3.87 20.33 47.04
C HIS A 815 -2.61 21.21 47.00
N ILE A 816 -2.13 21.58 45.81
CA ILE A 816 -0.97 22.47 45.65
C ILE A 816 -1.25 23.84 46.28
N VAL A 817 -2.43 24.43 46.01
CA VAL A 817 -2.85 25.70 46.61
C VAL A 817 -2.91 25.60 48.13
N GLN A 818 -3.50 24.52 48.66
CA GLN A 818 -3.58 24.26 50.10
C GLN A 818 -2.19 24.17 50.73
N VAL A 819 -1.29 23.37 50.15
CA VAL A 819 0.08 23.18 50.67
C VAL A 819 0.87 24.49 50.63
N ILE A 820 0.79 25.25 49.53
CA ILE A 820 1.47 26.55 49.43
C ILE A 820 0.91 27.54 50.46
N PHE A 821 -0.41 27.64 50.58
CA PHE A 821 -1.06 28.55 51.53
C PHE A 821 -0.63 28.27 52.98
N PHE A 822 -0.57 27.00 53.38
CA PHE A 822 -0.13 26.61 54.72
C PHE A 822 1.39 26.54 54.91
N ALA A 823 2.19 26.56 53.84
CA ALA A 823 3.64 26.65 53.94
C ALA A 823 4.15 28.10 53.98
N VAL A 824 3.37 29.05 53.45
CA VAL A 824 3.65 30.50 53.47
C VAL A 824 3.16 31.15 54.77
N ARG A 825 2.15 30.57 55.42
CA ARG A 825 1.74 30.89 56.80
C ARG A 825 2.60 30.14 57.80
#